data_AF-A0A9D5WB62-F1
#
_entry.id   AF-A0A9D5WB62-F1
#
_cell.length_a   1.000
_cell.length_b   1.000
_cell.length_c   1.000
_cell.angle_alpha   90.00
_cell.angle_beta   90.00
_cell.angle_gamma   90.00
#
_symmetry.space_group_name_H-M   'P 1'
#
loop_
_entity.id
_entity.type
_entity.pdbx_description
1 polymer ?
#
loop_
_entity_poly.entity_id
_entity_poly.type
_entity_poly.pdbx_seq_one_letter_code
_entity_poly.pdbx_strand_id
1 'polypeptide(L)'
;MKSLLYNFKYGNHIRVVYIFYLLTTLFLLIVINGADCGIVVKKTTYALFIGIDNYRSIQKLFGAVHDATEMSKILSNKSNGLVEPDNYVILKDDNATYNNIKKVLTDFKSKMSDNDDLIIYWSGHALYDEKEPELFLITYDTYISNDNKTGYNTHNSITLMDMVELSINKDGHLMFIGDGCNIGDSLISKLMLKYPNVSVLSASKQDEATPDDPKDSFTHYLIQALQLPENDLDGDGFISMEEAHNYVYRKILKDTKFKQHPTVAGKNIHRAHLIKAPQDIFTIDIDFGENFQEISSLGGYDEINVNGNTLKKKSIDNATISYSVNSEKQTPKETIFKNGLNQIPGYAMSLWYKGKNKKLEIFENPYKNSYALIIAVDDYERRNDTLKRKGTGFKQLGFMVSNGKKLKNTLKELGFPDGNIITLFEDNATVANIENILKKFYVGGVYEKTDRLFIYFGGHGIDLGKIGTAKEKSGYLVTYDYDKSKPALTSLRMKDLTDKHFESIKAKHVLLTIDSCMAGLALPNRLEGNKSEEEVQEFKKFKELAIIRNDTISPSRNVLVAGTKDQLALELSGGVFTKALISGLEGKADLNEDGIIQFDELSIYVRNEVAGEAAKHNINQQVNYATLDDYGGGKVLFLRGSRK
;
A
#
# COMPACT_ATOMS: atom_id res chain seq x y z
N MET A 1 72.21 36.20 9.31
CA MET A 1 71.18 36.41 10.37
C MET A 1 69.88 37.09 9.89
N LYS A 2 69.88 37.96 8.86
CA LYS A 2 68.63 38.53 8.30
C LYS A 2 67.79 37.59 7.42
N SER A 3 68.32 36.46 6.90
CA SER A 3 67.53 35.48 6.12
C SER A 3 66.87 34.38 6.97
N LEU A 4 67.33 34.16 8.21
CA LEU A 4 66.75 33.17 9.13
C LEU A 4 65.51 33.71 9.88
N LEU A 5 65.36 35.03 9.96
CA LEU A 5 64.20 35.67 10.59
C LEU A 5 62.99 35.81 9.65
N TYR A 6 63.16 35.64 8.33
CA TYR A 6 62.03 35.71 7.39
C TYR A 6 61.21 34.41 7.36
N ASN A 7 61.87 33.25 7.53
CA ASN A 7 61.20 31.94 7.54
C ASN A 7 60.43 31.64 8.83
N PHE A 8 60.69 32.36 9.93
CA PHE A 8 59.94 32.20 11.18
C PHE A 8 58.65 33.01 11.26
N LYS A 9 58.46 34.01 10.39
CA LYS A 9 57.28 34.90 10.44
C LYS A 9 56.08 34.40 9.63
N TYR A 10 56.28 33.50 8.66
CA TYR A 10 55.20 32.98 7.79
C TYR A 10 54.94 31.47 7.92
N GLY A 11 55.86 30.69 8.50
CA GLY A 11 55.69 29.24 8.67
C GLY A 11 54.60 28.85 9.69
N ASN A 12 54.40 29.67 10.73
CA ASN A 12 53.37 29.41 11.74
C ASN A 12 51.95 29.73 11.23
N HIS A 13 51.80 30.73 10.36
CA HIS A 13 50.48 31.04 9.78
C HIS A 13 50.00 29.95 8.82
N ILE A 14 50.88 29.36 8.03
CA ILE A 14 50.53 28.24 7.12
C ILE A 14 50.14 26.99 7.92
N ARG A 15 50.86 26.67 9.01
CA ARG A 15 50.50 25.53 9.88
C ARG A 15 49.17 25.73 10.60
N VAL A 16 48.88 26.93 11.08
CA VAL A 16 47.59 27.24 11.73
C VAL A 16 46.44 27.15 10.73
N VAL A 17 46.62 27.65 9.50
CA VAL A 17 45.60 27.53 8.43
C VAL A 17 45.35 26.07 8.05
N TYR A 18 46.40 25.24 7.94
CA TYR A 18 46.23 23.80 7.66
C TYR A 18 45.54 23.05 8.80
N ILE A 19 45.86 23.35 10.06
CA ILE A 19 45.18 22.75 11.22
C ILE A 19 43.71 23.18 11.26
N PHE A 20 43.42 24.45 10.96
CA PHE A 20 42.05 24.94 10.91
C PHE A 20 41.25 24.32 9.75
N TYR A 21 41.88 24.13 8.58
CA TYR A 21 41.27 23.45 7.43
C TYR A 21 41.04 21.96 7.72
N LEU A 22 41.98 21.30 8.41
CA LEU A 22 41.84 19.90 8.83
C LEU A 22 40.73 19.73 9.88
N LEU A 23 40.65 20.64 10.86
CA LEU A 23 39.60 20.60 11.89
C LEU A 23 38.22 20.94 11.32
N THR A 24 38.13 21.89 10.38
CA THR A 24 36.85 22.22 9.71
C THR A 24 36.40 21.14 8.73
N THR A 25 37.32 20.47 8.03
CA THR A 25 36.98 19.29 7.20
C THR A 25 36.61 18.08 8.05
N LEU A 26 37.27 17.86 9.19
CA LEU A 26 36.89 16.82 10.15
C LEU A 26 35.52 17.12 10.78
N PHE A 27 35.24 18.37 11.10
CA PHE A 27 33.93 18.81 11.60
C PHE A 27 32.84 18.68 10.53
N LEU A 28 33.11 19.05 9.27
CA LEU A 28 32.19 18.81 8.16
C LEU A 28 31.96 17.31 7.93
N LEU A 29 32.98 16.47 8.05
CA LEU A 29 32.84 15.01 7.98
C LEU A 29 32.00 14.45 9.13
N ILE A 30 32.11 15.01 10.34
CA ILE A 30 31.26 14.63 11.48
C ILE A 30 29.82 15.12 11.29
N VAL A 31 29.60 16.29 10.69
CA VAL A 31 28.25 16.82 10.43
C VAL A 31 27.58 16.11 9.24
N ILE A 32 28.35 15.76 8.20
CA ILE A 32 27.86 15.02 7.02
C ILE A 32 27.61 13.55 7.36
N ASN A 33 28.41 12.92 8.24
CA ASN A 33 28.14 11.56 8.75
C ASN A 33 27.21 11.55 9.98
N GLY A 34 27.02 12.69 10.64
CA GLY A 34 26.16 12.84 11.83
C GLY A 34 24.71 13.19 11.51
N ALA A 35 24.41 13.58 10.27
CA ALA A 35 23.04 13.88 9.83
C ALA A 35 22.14 12.63 9.71
N ASP A 36 22.71 11.42 9.75
CA ASP A 36 21.95 10.15 9.83
C ASP A 36 22.24 9.34 11.10
N CYS A 37 22.96 9.91 12.08
CA CYS A 37 23.07 9.27 13.39
C CYS A 37 21.86 9.67 14.25
N GLY A 38 20.67 9.24 13.82
CA GLY A 38 19.55 9.14 14.74
C GLY A 38 20.01 8.28 15.92
N ILE A 39 19.92 8.81 17.13
CA ILE A 39 20.03 7.98 18.33
C ILE A 39 18.94 6.91 18.18
N VAL A 40 19.33 5.69 17.82
CA VAL A 40 18.42 4.55 17.84
C VAL A 40 18.14 4.30 19.32
N VAL A 41 17.05 4.87 19.81
CA VAL A 41 16.53 4.53 21.13
C VAL A 41 16.09 3.07 21.03
N LYS A 42 16.86 2.17 21.64
CA LYS A 42 16.57 0.74 21.65
C LYS A 42 15.23 0.53 22.35
N LYS A 43 14.22 0.12 21.59
CA LYS A 43 12.90 -0.27 22.11
C LYS A 43 13.02 -1.57 22.90
N THR A 44 12.49 -1.60 24.10
CA THR A 44 12.47 -2.78 24.99
C THR A 44 11.04 -3.29 25.13
N THR A 45 10.85 -4.61 25.15
CA THR A 45 9.55 -5.22 25.38
C THR A 45 9.54 -5.92 26.75
N TYR A 46 8.54 -5.58 27.56
CA TYR A 46 8.24 -6.22 28.84
C TYR A 46 7.06 -7.16 28.69
N ALA A 47 6.94 -8.15 29.58
CA ALA A 47 5.75 -9.01 29.59
C ALA A 47 5.27 -9.42 30.99
N LEU A 48 3.96 -9.48 31.17
CA LEU A 48 3.29 -10.06 32.32
C LEU A 48 2.45 -11.25 31.87
N PHE A 49 2.79 -12.44 32.34
CA PHE A 49 2.04 -13.68 32.10
C PHE A 49 1.24 -14.05 33.35
N ILE A 50 -0.07 -14.18 33.22
CA ILE A 50 -0.97 -14.51 34.33
C ILE A 50 -1.74 -15.78 33.96
N GLY A 51 -1.64 -16.81 34.79
CA GLY A 51 -2.37 -18.07 34.63
C GLY A 51 -2.95 -18.51 35.97
N ILE A 52 -4.26 -18.74 36.04
CA ILE A 52 -4.95 -19.06 37.30
C ILE A 52 -5.85 -20.27 37.10
N ASP A 53 -5.43 -21.41 37.63
CA ASP A 53 -6.23 -22.65 37.67
C ASP A 53 -7.00 -22.73 39.00
N ASN A 54 -6.33 -22.39 40.09
CA ASN A 54 -6.88 -22.45 41.43
C ASN A 54 -7.38 -21.08 41.87
N TYR A 55 -8.62 -21.01 42.35
CA TYR A 55 -9.22 -19.80 42.92
C TYR A 55 -9.64 -20.04 44.37
N ARG A 56 -9.65 -18.99 45.21
CA ARG A 56 -10.10 -19.12 46.62
C ARG A 56 -11.58 -19.45 46.75
N SER A 57 -12.42 -18.78 45.96
CA SER A 57 -13.88 -18.77 46.15
C SER A 57 -14.67 -19.06 44.88
N ILE A 58 -13.97 -19.30 43.76
CA ILE A 58 -14.53 -19.44 42.42
C ILE A 58 -14.17 -20.82 41.87
N GLN A 59 -14.95 -21.32 40.91
CA GLN A 59 -14.69 -22.59 40.27
C GLN A 59 -13.29 -22.64 39.66
N LYS A 60 -12.60 -23.76 39.88
CA LYS A 60 -11.27 -24.00 39.32
C LYS A 60 -11.31 -24.15 37.80
N LEU A 61 -10.23 -23.74 37.16
CA LEU A 61 -9.93 -24.00 35.76
C LEU A 61 -8.85 -25.08 35.65
N PHE A 62 -8.68 -25.61 34.43
CA PHE A 62 -7.61 -26.52 34.09
C PHE A 62 -6.88 -26.01 32.86
N GLY A 63 -5.57 -25.78 32.97
CA GLY A 63 -4.70 -25.43 31.84
C GLY A 63 -4.24 -23.97 31.81
N ALA A 64 -4.84 -23.08 32.60
CA ALA A 64 -4.50 -21.66 32.57
C ALA A 64 -3.05 -21.39 33.02
N VAL A 65 -2.56 -22.11 34.04
CA VAL A 65 -1.16 -22.04 34.46
C VAL A 65 -0.23 -22.61 33.38
N HIS A 66 -0.66 -23.67 32.70
CA HIS A 66 0.10 -24.28 31.61
C HIS A 66 0.23 -23.30 30.43
N ASP A 67 -0.88 -22.70 29.99
CA ASP A 67 -0.96 -21.75 28.90
C ASP A 67 -0.07 -20.52 29.12
N ALA A 68 -0.16 -19.90 30.30
CA ALA A 68 0.73 -18.79 30.67
C ALA A 68 2.20 -19.21 30.69
N THR A 69 2.49 -20.46 31.09
CA THR A 69 3.85 -20.98 31.10
C THR A 69 4.38 -21.18 29.68
N GLU A 70 3.61 -21.80 28.79
CA GLU A 70 4.03 -22.01 27.40
C GLU A 70 4.18 -20.69 26.66
N MET A 71 3.23 -19.76 26.79
CA MET A 71 3.34 -18.44 26.17
C MET A 71 4.60 -17.70 26.63
N SER A 72 4.93 -17.78 27.94
CA SER A 72 6.16 -17.16 28.46
C SER A 72 7.42 -17.71 27.80
N LYS A 73 7.49 -19.02 27.52
CA LYS A 73 8.64 -19.64 26.84
C LYS A 73 8.78 -19.17 25.39
N ILE A 74 7.66 -18.96 24.69
CA ILE A 74 7.66 -18.52 23.29
C ILE A 74 8.11 -17.06 23.19
N LEU A 75 7.45 -16.16 23.92
CA LEU A 75 7.72 -14.72 23.81
C LEU A 75 9.07 -14.31 24.41
N SER A 76 9.62 -15.11 25.33
CA SER A 76 10.96 -14.89 25.92
C SER A 76 12.07 -15.78 25.33
N ASN A 77 11.79 -16.48 24.22
CA ASN A 77 12.80 -17.30 23.56
C ASN A 77 13.93 -16.43 23.00
N LYS A 78 15.19 -16.76 23.30
CA LYS A 78 16.35 -15.97 22.85
C LYS A 78 16.53 -15.87 21.34
N SER A 79 15.98 -16.81 20.57
CA SER A 79 16.14 -16.86 19.11
C SER A 79 15.20 -15.90 18.39
N ASN A 80 13.94 -15.83 18.80
CA ASN A 80 12.89 -15.09 18.11
C ASN A 80 12.02 -14.21 19.03
N GLY A 81 11.98 -14.47 20.34
CA GLY A 81 11.28 -13.66 21.35
C GLY A 81 11.73 -12.19 21.37
N LEU A 82 10.78 -11.29 21.63
CA LEU A 82 11.06 -9.86 21.86
C LEU A 82 11.30 -9.54 23.34
N VAL A 83 10.93 -10.47 24.23
CA VAL A 83 10.99 -10.27 25.67
C VAL A 83 12.29 -10.85 26.22
N GLU A 84 13.17 -9.98 26.73
CA GLU A 84 14.41 -10.45 27.36
C GLU A 84 14.13 -11.21 28.67
N PRO A 85 14.99 -12.16 29.08
CA PRO A 85 14.77 -12.98 30.28
C PRO A 85 14.51 -12.21 31.57
N ASP A 86 15.06 -11.01 31.71
CA ASP A 86 14.90 -10.16 32.91
C ASP A 86 13.70 -9.19 32.82
N ASN A 87 12.99 -9.17 31.68
CA ASN A 87 11.92 -8.22 31.39
C ASN A 87 10.51 -8.82 31.48
N TYR A 88 10.36 -10.02 32.06
CA TYR A 88 9.04 -10.59 32.30
C TYR A 88 8.81 -11.10 33.71
N VAL A 89 7.54 -11.17 34.07
CA VAL A 89 7.06 -11.79 35.31
C VAL A 89 5.94 -12.76 34.96
N ILE A 90 5.93 -13.92 35.63
CA ILE A 90 4.85 -14.89 35.54
C ILE A 90 4.19 -15.02 36.92
N LEU A 91 2.88 -14.81 36.99
CA LEU A 91 2.06 -14.97 38.20
C LEU A 91 1.13 -16.17 38.00
N LYS A 92 1.22 -17.14 38.91
CA LYS A 92 0.48 -18.41 38.86
C LYS A 92 -0.32 -18.61 40.12
N ASP A 93 -1.58 -19.03 39.99
CA ASP A 93 -2.46 -19.40 41.10
C ASP A 93 -2.38 -18.39 42.28
N ASP A 94 -1.93 -18.83 43.44
CA ASP A 94 -1.87 -18.04 44.68
C ASP A 94 -0.94 -16.82 44.62
N ASN A 95 -0.08 -16.73 43.61
CA ASN A 95 0.72 -15.55 43.32
C ASN A 95 -0.02 -14.51 42.46
N ALA A 96 -1.06 -14.90 41.72
CA ALA A 96 -1.85 -14.02 40.85
C ALA A 96 -2.99 -13.32 41.63
N THR A 97 -2.63 -12.68 42.75
CA THR A 97 -3.55 -11.86 43.54
C THR A 97 -3.70 -10.46 42.96
N TYR A 98 -4.80 -9.79 43.31
CA TYR A 98 -5.01 -8.38 42.95
C TYR A 98 -3.80 -7.48 43.25
N ASN A 99 -3.28 -7.59 44.47
CA ASN A 99 -2.17 -6.75 44.93
C ASN A 99 -0.86 -7.07 44.21
N ASN A 100 -0.58 -8.36 43.93
CA ASN A 100 0.62 -8.75 43.21
C ASN A 100 0.59 -8.29 41.75
N ILE A 101 -0.55 -8.45 41.06
CA ILE A 101 -0.72 -7.98 39.68
C ILE A 101 -0.50 -6.46 39.60
N LYS A 102 -1.17 -5.68 40.47
CA LYS A 102 -0.99 -4.22 40.51
C LYS A 102 0.45 -3.82 40.82
N LYS A 103 1.11 -4.53 41.73
CA LYS A 103 2.51 -4.30 42.07
C LYS A 103 3.39 -4.49 40.84
N VAL A 104 3.25 -5.59 40.11
CA VAL A 104 4.06 -5.85 38.91
C VAL A 104 3.84 -4.80 37.83
N LEU A 105 2.58 -4.44 37.54
CA LEU A 105 2.27 -3.39 36.55
C LEU A 105 2.90 -2.04 36.93
N THR A 106 2.84 -1.68 38.22
CA THR A 106 3.46 -0.44 38.73
C THR A 106 4.98 -0.50 38.66
N ASP A 107 5.57 -1.65 38.99
CA ASP A 107 7.01 -1.87 38.92
C ASP A 107 7.51 -1.80 37.46
N PHE A 108 6.76 -2.32 36.48
CA PHE A 108 7.07 -2.17 35.04
C PHE A 108 6.95 -0.71 34.59
N LYS A 109 5.86 -0.03 34.93
CA LYS A 109 5.66 1.40 34.61
C LYS A 109 6.80 2.28 35.15
N SER A 110 7.40 1.92 36.28
CA SER A 110 8.54 2.66 36.85
C SER A 110 9.87 2.42 36.12
N LYS A 111 9.99 1.32 35.35
CA LYS A 111 11.22 0.91 34.64
C LYS A 111 11.20 1.24 33.16
N MET A 112 10.02 1.22 32.54
CA MET A 112 9.83 1.44 31.11
C MET A 112 10.08 2.90 30.71
N SER A 113 10.72 3.09 29.56
CA SER A 113 10.83 4.37 28.85
C SER A 113 9.61 4.62 27.98
N ASP A 114 9.32 5.88 27.59
CA ASP A 114 8.10 6.27 26.86
C ASP A 114 7.77 5.40 25.64
N ASN A 115 8.77 4.80 24.98
CA ASN A 115 8.64 4.03 23.73
C ASN A 115 8.60 2.49 23.93
N ASP A 116 8.74 2.00 25.16
CA ASP A 116 8.82 0.55 25.43
C ASP A 116 7.44 -0.13 25.37
N ASP A 117 7.42 -1.36 24.88
CA ASP A 117 6.19 -2.16 24.77
C ASP A 117 5.94 -2.99 26.03
N LEU A 118 4.66 -3.27 26.30
CA LEU A 118 4.24 -4.23 27.32
C LEU A 118 3.25 -5.23 26.72
N ILE A 119 3.56 -6.51 26.88
CA ILE A 119 2.64 -7.62 26.58
C ILE A 119 2.01 -8.11 27.89
N ILE A 120 0.70 -8.13 27.96
CA ILE A 120 -0.05 -8.73 29.06
C ILE A 120 -0.78 -9.94 28.52
N TYR A 121 -0.39 -11.12 29.00
CA TYR A 121 -1.06 -12.37 28.67
C TYR A 121 -1.87 -12.85 29.87
N TRP A 122 -3.16 -13.07 29.67
CA TRP A 122 -4.11 -13.50 30.68
C TRP A 122 -4.74 -14.83 30.27
N SER A 123 -4.65 -15.84 31.13
CA SER A 123 -5.48 -17.05 31.06
C SER A 123 -6.16 -17.28 32.41
N GLY A 124 -7.49 -17.24 32.41
CA GLY A 124 -8.31 -17.34 33.62
C GLY A 124 -9.72 -16.77 33.43
N HIS A 125 -10.55 -16.88 34.46
CA HIS A 125 -11.92 -16.35 34.46
C HIS A 125 -11.97 -14.84 34.22
N ALA A 126 -12.99 -14.40 33.49
CA ALA A 126 -13.35 -13.00 33.31
C ALA A 126 -14.88 -12.82 33.38
N LEU A 127 -15.32 -11.67 33.86
CA LEU A 127 -16.72 -11.26 33.90
C LEU A 127 -16.89 -9.94 33.18
N TYR A 128 -17.78 -9.90 32.19
CA TYR A 128 -18.15 -8.66 31.51
C TYR A 128 -19.43 -8.09 32.13
N ASP A 129 -19.41 -6.81 32.51
CA ASP A 129 -20.60 -6.10 32.94
C ASP A 129 -21.20 -5.31 31.76
N GLU A 130 -22.45 -5.62 31.40
CA GLU A 130 -23.13 -4.95 30.29
C GLU A 130 -23.69 -3.57 30.67
N LYS A 131 -23.96 -3.34 31.96
CA LYS A 131 -24.53 -2.07 32.43
C LYS A 131 -23.46 -0.99 32.48
N GLU A 132 -22.28 -1.37 32.93
CA GLU A 132 -21.08 -0.55 32.92
C GLU A 132 -20.04 -1.31 32.10
N PRO A 133 -19.81 -0.96 30.81
CA PRO A 133 -19.05 -1.77 29.86
C PRO A 133 -17.58 -1.89 30.28
N GLU A 134 -17.32 -2.84 31.17
CA GLU A 134 -16.06 -3.11 31.83
C GLU A 134 -15.85 -4.63 31.91
N LEU A 135 -14.60 -5.04 31.71
CA LEU A 135 -14.18 -6.43 31.78
C LEU A 135 -13.41 -6.64 33.09
N PHE A 136 -14.02 -7.35 34.03
CA PHE A 136 -13.40 -7.77 35.28
C PHE A 136 -12.62 -9.06 35.08
N LEU A 137 -11.31 -8.99 35.24
CA LEU A 137 -10.41 -10.13 35.24
C LEU A 137 -10.31 -10.67 36.67
N ILE A 138 -10.66 -11.95 36.82
CA ILE A 138 -10.82 -12.60 38.12
C ILE A 138 -9.46 -13.07 38.62
N THR A 139 -8.99 -12.48 39.71
CA THR A 139 -7.73 -12.84 40.36
C THR A 139 -7.92 -14.01 41.33
N TYR A 140 -6.83 -14.61 41.80
CA TYR A 140 -6.83 -15.71 42.76
C TYR A 140 -7.72 -15.47 43.99
N ASP A 141 -7.66 -14.25 44.53
CA ASP A 141 -8.30 -13.83 45.76
C ASP A 141 -9.57 -13.00 45.53
N THR A 142 -10.13 -13.06 44.32
CA THR A 142 -11.41 -12.42 44.00
C THR A 142 -12.55 -13.07 44.78
N TYR A 143 -13.40 -12.22 45.36
CA TYR A 143 -14.67 -12.61 45.95
C TYR A 143 -15.81 -11.96 45.18
N ILE A 144 -16.78 -12.78 44.74
CA ILE A 144 -17.96 -12.31 44.01
C ILE A 144 -19.17 -12.47 44.93
N SER A 145 -19.88 -11.38 45.17
CA SER A 145 -21.21 -11.41 45.79
C SER A 145 -22.26 -11.02 44.76
N ASN A 146 -23.27 -11.88 44.58
CA ASN A 146 -24.42 -11.58 43.73
C ASN A 146 -25.42 -10.70 44.49
N ASP A 147 -25.59 -9.45 44.03
CA ASP A 147 -26.75 -8.63 44.39
C ASP A 147 -27.67 -8.51 43.16
N ASN A 148 -28.83 -9.16 43.24
CA ASN A 148 -29.82 -9.22 42.15
C ASN A 148 -30.36 -7.84 41.71
N LYS A 149 -30.01 -6.74 42.39
CA LYS A 149 -30.43 -5.37 42.04
C LYS A 149 -29.36 -4.52 41.34
N THR A 150 -28.07 -4.78 41.55
CA THR A 150 -27.00 -3.83 41.16
C THR A 150 -25.96 -4.38 40.16
N GLY A 151 -25.87 -5.70 39.95
CA GLY A 151 -24.87 -6.31 39.07
C GLY A 151 -23.90 -7.20 39.86
N TYR A 152 -22.76 -7.58 39.26
CA TYR A 152 -21.72 -8.33 39.97
C TYR A 152 -20.92 -7.39 40.89
N ASN A 153 -20.97 -7.60 42.21
CA ASN A 153 -20.06 -6.92 43.12
C ASN A 153 -18.83 -7.81 43.33
N THR A 154 -17.71 -7.40 42.75
CA THR A 154 -16.44 -8.12 42.80
C THR A 154 -15.45 -7.37 43.69
N HIS A 155 -14.86 -8.07 44.67
CA HIS A 155 -13.78 -7.57 45.49
C HIS A 155 -12.48 -8.25 45.06
N ASN A 156 -11.38 -7.50 44.96
CA ASN A 156 -10.08 -7.97 44.49
C ASN A 156 -10.06 -8.48 43.03
N SER A 157 -11.04 -8.14 42.19
CA SER A 157 -10.90 -8.27 40.74
C SER A 157 -10.08 -7.08 40.18
N ILE A 158 -9.57 -7.20 38.96
CA ILE A 158 -8.92 -6.07 38.25
C ILE A 158 -9.62 -5.86 36.91
N THR A 159 -9.94 -4.62 36.55
CA THR A 159 -10.54 -4.37 35.23
C THR A 159 -9.47 -4.28 34.15
N LEU A 160 -9.83 -4.58 32.89
CA LEU A 160 -8.92 -4.33 31.76
C LEU A 160 -8.51 -2.84 31.70
N MET A 161 -9.43 -1.93 32.00
CA MET A 161 -9.15 -0.49 32.06
C MET A 161 -8.16 -0.14 33.19
N ASP A 162 -8.29 -0.75 34.38
CA ASP A 162 -7.30 -0.60 35.45
C ASP A 162 -5.92 -1.08 35.00
N MET A 163 -5.84 -2.23 34.34
CA MET A 163 -4.56 -2.74 33.81
C MET A 163 -3.95 -1.75 32.83
N VAL A 164 -4.75 -1.22 31.89
CA VAL A 164 -4.31 -0.22 30.92
C VAL A 164 -3.83 1.04 31.64
N GLU A 165 -4.59 1.60 32.58
CA GLU A 165 -4.22 2.83 33.29
C GLU A 165 -2.97 2.68 34.17
N LEU A 166 -2.80 1.49 34.77
CA LEU A 166 -1.63 1.14 35.57
C LEU A 166 -0.38 0.87 34.73
N SER A 167 -0.52 0.60 33.43
CA SER A 167 0.59 0.21 32.55
C SER A 167 0.83 1.15 31.36
N ILE A 168 -0.08 2.08 31.09
CA ILE A 168 -0.01 2.90 29.89
C ILE A 168 1.26 3.74 29.89
N ASN A 169 1.91 3.69 28.74
CA ASN A 169 3.09 4.45 28.43
C ASN A 169 2.80 5.36 27.22
N LYS A 170 3.54 6.45 27.08
CA LYS A 170 3.15 7.54 26.17
C LYS A 170 3.20 7.12 24.70
N ASP A 171 4.31 6.52 24.27
CA ASP A 171 4.60 6.23 22.86
C ASP A 171 4.72 4.71 22.58
N GLY A 172 4.90 3.89 23.62
CA GLY A 172 4.99 2.43 23.55
C GLY A 172 3.64 1.73 23.42
N HIS A 173 3.66 0.49 22.94
CA HIS A 173 2.47 -0.31 22.65
C HIS A 173 2.12 -1.22 23.83
N LEU A 174 0.87 -1.14 24.30
CA LEU A 174 0.31 -2.10 25.25
C LEU A 174 -0.51 -3.16 24.51
N MET A 175 -0.09 -4.42 24.60
CA MET A 175 -0.71 -5.56 23.92
C MET A 175 -1.33 -6.49 24.96
N PHE A 176 -2.66 -6.56 25.00
CA PHE A 176 -3.39 -7.47 25.88
C PHE A 176 -3.87 -8.69 25.09
N ILE A 177 -3.57 -9.90 25.60
CA ILE A 177 -3.99 -11.18 25.02
C ILE A 177 -4.75 -11.96 26.09
N GLY A 178 -6.04 -12.20 25.87
CA GLY A 178 -6.92 -12.87 26.84
C GLY A 178 -7.45 -14.22 26.35
N ASP A 179 -7.01 -15.30 26.99
CA ASP A 179 -7.60 -16.63 26.87
C ASP A 179 -8.70 -16.80 27.94
N GLY A 180 -9.93 -17.07 27.50
CA GLY A 180 -11.13 -17.07 28.35
C GLY A 180 -11.80 -15.70 28.53
N CYS A 181 -11.39 -14.68 27.80
CA CYS A 181 -12.03 -13.37 27.82
C CYS A 181 -13.05 -13.18 26.70
N ASN A 182 -14.14 -12.52 27.06
CA ASN A 182 -15.12 -12.02 26.14
C ASN A 182 -15.17 -10.49 26.26
N ILE A 183 -14.65 -9.80 25.25
CA ILE A 183 -14.46 -8.35 25.28
C ILE A 183 -15.55 -7.75 24.40
N GLY A 184 -16.61 -7.23 25.01
CA GLY A 184 -17.75 -6.65 24.29
C GLY A 184 -17.35 -5.46 23.41
N ASP A 185 -18.05 -5.29 22.29
CA ASP A 185 -17.75 -4.27 21.25
C ASP A 185 -17.73 -2.83 21.81
N SER A 186 -18.55 -2.57 22.84
CA SER A 186 -18.62 -1.28 23.53
C SER A 186 -17.32 -0.93 24.27
N LEU A 187 -16.75 -1.89 25.01
CA LEU A 187 -15.49 -1.71 25.71
C LEU A 187 -14.33 -1.53 24.72
N ILE A 188 -14.31 -2.31 23.63
CA ILE A 188 -13.32 -2.15 22.56
C ILE A 188 -13.37 -0.73 21.97
N SER A 189 -14.57 -0.25 21.65
CA SER A 189 -14.76 1.10 21.08
C SER A 189 -14.28 2.19 22.05
N LYS A 190 -14.62 2.07 23.34
CA LYS A 190 -14.17 2.98 24.40
C LYS A 190 -12.63 2.98 24.53
N LEU A 191 -12.02 1.80 24.52
CA LEU A 191 -10.57 1.61 24.62
C LEU A 191 -9.85 2.26 23.43
N MET A 192 -10.31 2.02 22.20
CA MET A 192 -9.69 2.56 20.98
C MET A 192 -9.79 4.09 20.84
N LEU A 193 -10.85 4.68 21.38
CA LEU A 193 -11.02 6.14 21.39
C LEU A 193 -10.08 6.80 22.40
N LYS A 194 -9.95 6.22 23.61
CA LYS A 194 -9.16 6.81 24.70
C LYS A 194 -7.67 6.49 24.60
N TYR A 195 -7.32 5.30 24.10
CA TYR A 195 -5.95 4.76 24.14
C TYR A 195 -5.52 4.18 22.77
N PRO A 196 -4.99 5.02 21.86
CA PRO A 196 -4.66 4.60 20.49
C PRO A 196 -3.52 3.58 20.37
N ASN A 197 -2.65 3.49 21.39
CA ASN A 197 -1.49 2.57 21.45
C ASN A 197 -1.79 1.27 22.21
N VAL A 198 -3.07 0.97 22.43
CA VAL A 198 -3.50 -0.28 23.06
C VAL A 198 -4.06 -1.21 21.99
N SER A 199 -3.67 -2.47 22.03
CA SER A 199 -4.24 -3.52 21.20
C SER A 199 -4.63 -4.72 22.03
N VAL A 200 -5.69 -5.38 21.59
CA VAL A 200 -6.37 -6.43 22.33
C VAL A 200 -6.61 -7.60 21.40
N LEU A 201 -6.29 -8.80 21.85
CA LEU A 201 -6.61 -10.07 21.18
C LEU A 201 -7.32 -10.98 22.19
N SER A 202 -8.50 -11.49 21.82
CA SER A 202 -9.35 -12.27 22.71
C SER A 202 -9.82 -13.58 22.07
N ALA A 203 -10.02 -14.60 22.91
CA ALA A 203 -10.43 -15.94 22.49
C ALA A 203 -11.85 -16.02 21.89
N SER A 204 -12.81 -15.20 22.33
CA SER A 204 -14.21 -15.28 21.87
C SER A 204 -14.91 -13.90 21.76
N LYS A 205 -16.07 -13.88 21.11
CA LYS A 205 -17.02 -12.74 21.00
C LYS A 205 -18.07 -12.74 22.12
N GLN A 206 -18.84 -11.62 22.21
CA GLN A 206 -19.85 -11.30 23.24
C GLN A 206 -20.84 -12.42 23.60
N ASP A 207 -21.11 -13.36 22.68
CA ASP A 207 -22.21 -14.31 22.83
C ASP A 207 -21.81 -15.80 22.72
N GLU A 208 -20.53 -16.13 22.91
CA GLU A 208 -20.01 -17.49 22.62
C GLU A 208 -19.36 -18.18 23.83
N ALA A 209 -19.80 -19.42 24.10
CA ALA A 209 -19.19 -20.28 25.11
C ALA A 209 -17.90 -20.93 24.58
N THR A 210 -16.83 -20.89 25.38
CA THR A 210 -15.58 -21.61 25.11
C THR A 210 -15.77 -23.12 25.36
N PRO A 211 -15.41 -24.01 24.41
CA PRO A 211 -15.44 -25.46 24.64
C PRO A 211 -14.42 -25.93 25.70
N ASP A 212 -14.79 -26.92 26.50
CA ASP A 212 -13.97 -27.53 27.59
C ASP A 212 -12.86 -28.51 27.10
N ASP A 213 -12.51 -28.55 25.80
CA ASP A 213 -11.49 -29.48 25.28
C ASP A 213 -10.08 -28.84 25.26
N PRO A 214 -9.09 -29.39 25.99
CA PRO A 214 -7.73 -28.83 26.07
C PRO A 214 -6.94 -28.84 24.74
N LYS A 215 -7.40 -29.52 23.69
CA LYS A 215 -6.78 -29.46 22.35
C LYS A 215 -7.34 -28.35 21.45
N ASP A 216 -8.46 -27.75 21.82
CA ASP A 216 -9.18 -26.74 21.03
C ASP A 216 -8.94 -25.31 21.58
N SER A 217 -7.87 -25.10 22.36
CA SER A 217 -7.65 -23.83 23.07
C SER A 217 -7.12 -22.73 22.15
N PHE A 218 -7.56 -21.50 22.41
CA PHE A 218 -7.08 -20.32 21.72
C PHE A 218 -5.56 -20.18 21.82
N THR A 219 -5.00 -20.47 22.99
CA THR A 219 -3.57 -20.42 23.25
C THR A 219 -2.77 -21.43 22.44
N HIS A 220 -3.31 -22.64 22.25
CA HIS A 220 -2.65 -23.64 21.42
C HIS A 220 -2.42 -23.13 19.99
N TYR A 221 -3.45 -22.56 19.37
CA TYR A 221 -3.33 -21.99 18.02
C TYR A 221 -2.52 -20.71 17.98
N LEU A 222 -2.55 -19.89 19.04
CA LEU A 222 -1.71 -18.70 19.12
C LEU A 222 -0.22 -19.07 19.20
N ILE A 223 0.15 -20.07 20.00
CA ILE A 223 1.53 -20.57 20.07
C ILE A 223 1.97 -21.09 18.70
N GLN A 224 1.14 -21.89 18.03
CA GLN A 224 1.44 -22.32 16.65
C GLN A 224 1.61 -21.13 15.71
N ALA A 225 0.76 -20.11 15.83
CA ALA A 225 0.83 -18.94 14.97
C ALA A 225 2.21 -18.28 15.04
N LEU A 226 2.73 -18.12 16.27
CA LEU A 226 4.00 -17.46 16.57
C LEU A 226 5.24 -18.30 16.21
N GLN A 227 5.06 -19.60 15.93
CA GLN A 227 6.15 -20.53 15.62
C GLN A 227 6.30 -20.84 14.13
N LEU A 228 5.37 -20.37 13.29
CA LEU A 228 5.34 -20.68 11.87
C LEU A 228 5.79 -19.47 11.04
N PRO A 229 6.85 -19.57 10.21
CA PRO A 229 7.37 -18.45 9.42
C PRO A 229 6.39 -17.96 8.35
N GLU A 230 5.46 -18.79 7.88
CA GLU A 230 4.39 -18.39 6.95
C GLU A 230 3.37 -17.40 7.53
N ASN A 231 3.39 -17.15 8.84
CA ASN A 231 2.47 -16.20 9.46
C ASN A 231 3.02 -14.78 9.51
N ASP A 232 4.24 -14.53 9.03
CA ASP A 232 4.70 -13.20 8.65
C ASP A 232 4.10 -12.87 7.26
N LEU A 233 2.92 -12.27 7.27
CA LEU A 233 2.07 -12.07 6.08
C LEU A 233 2.48 -10.84 5.29
N ASP A 234 2.95 -9.80 5.97
CA ASP A 234 3.50 -8.60 5.34
C ASP A 234 5.02 -8.68 5.11
N GLY A 235 5.68 -9.61 5.79
CA GLY A 235 7.07 -9.97 5.60
C GLY A 235 8.05 -8.99 6.27
N ASP A 236 7.60 -8.18 7.22
CA ASP A 236 8.45 -7.22 7.93
C ASP A 236 9.47 -7.88 8.89
N GLY A 237 9.45 -9.21 8.99
CA GLY A 237 10.33 -10.01 9.82
C GLY A 237 9.80 -10.22 11.24
N PHE A 238 8.57 -9.78 11.52
CA PHE A 238 7.87 -9.99 12.78
C PHE A 238 6.56 -10.73 12.54
N ILE A 239 5.98 -11.24 13.62
CA ILE A 239 4.58 -11.68 13.62
C ILE A 239 3.84 -10.72 14.55
N SER A 240 2.97 -9.91 13.96
CA SER A 240 2.10 -8.97 14.65
C SER A 240 0.87 -9.64 15.26
N MET A 241 0.15 -8.95 16.15
CA MET A 241 -1.12 -9.42 16.70
C MET A 241 -2.17 -9.67 15.60
N GLU A 242 -2.18 -8.85 14.54
CA GLU A 242 -3.10 -9.02 13.41
C GLU A 242 -2.81 -10.29 12.62
N GLU A 243 -1.54 -10.57 12.38
CA GLU A 243 -1.10 -11.77 11.67
C GLU A 243 -1.33 -13.04 12.48
N ALA A 244 -1.02 -13.00 13.78
CA ALA A 244 -1.33 -14.08 14.70
C ALA A 244 -2.85 -14.34 14.76
N HIS A 245 -3.67 -13.28 14.85
CA HIS A 245 -5.13 -13.38 14.79
C HIS A 245 -5.62 -14.04 13.51
N ASN A 246 -5.07 -13.68 12.36
CA ASN A 246 -5.45 -14.26 11.06
C ASN A 246 -5.30 -15.79 11.02
N TYR A 247 -4.21 -16.33 11.60
CA TYR A 247 -4.02 -17.77 11.73
C TYR A 247 -5.00 -18.39 12.74
N VAL A 248 -5.06 -17.82 13.94
CA VAL A 248 -5.86 -18.30 15.07
C VAL A 248 -7.35 -18.35 14.71
N TYR A 249 -7.87 -17.27 14.11
CA TYR A 249 -9.26 -17.16 13.66
C TYR A 249 -9.63 -18.31 12.72
N ARG A 250 -8.82 -18.57 11.68
CA ARG A 250 -9.11 -19.62 10.69
C ARG A 250 -9.13 -21.02 11.28
N LYS A 251 -8.21 -21.31 12.21
CA LYS A 251 -8.12 -22.62 12.86
C LYS A 251 -9.31 -22.84 13.80
N ILE A 252 -9.59 -21.86 14.66
CA ILE A 252 -10.68 -21.94 15.63
C ILE A 252 -12.04 -22.02 14.94
N LEU A 253 -12.29 -21.24 13.88
CA LEU A 253 -13.54 -21.35 13.11
C LEU A 253 -13.72 -22.76 12.54
N LYS A 254 -12.65 -23.35 12.02
CA LYS A 254 -12.69 -24.69 11.42
C LYS A 254 -12.99 -25.76 12.48
N ASP A 255 -12.29 -25.73 13.61
CA ASP A 255 -12.34 -26.81 14.59
C ASP A 255 -13.56 -26.70 15.50
N THR A 256 -13.98 -25.48 15.85
CA THR A 256 -15.22 -25.25 16.60
C THR A 256 -16.48 -25.31 15.76
N LYS A 257 -16.35 -25.50 14.43
CA LYS A 257 -17.45 -25.44 13.45
C LYS A 257 -18.22 -24.12 13.54
N PHE A 258 -17.48 -23.02 13.49
CA PHE A 258 -17.99 -21.64 13.52
C PHE A 258 -18.73 -21.26 14.82
N LYS A 259 -18.40 -21.90 15.95
CA LYS A 259 -19.01 -21.59 17.26
C LYS A 259 -18.20 -20.60 18.09
N GLN A 260 -16.96 -20.34 17.70
CA GLN A 260 -16.06 -19.42 18.38
C GLN A 260 -15.37 -18.50 17.36
N HIS A 261 -15.37 -17.21 17.65
CA HIS A 261 -14.76 -16.17 16.84
C HIS A 261 -13.76 -15.36 17.67
N PRO A 262 -12.46 -15.62 17.52
CA PRO A 262 -11.43 -14.78 18.11
C PRO A 262 -11.54 -13.34 17.62
N THR A 263 -11.30 -12.37 18.49
CA THR A 263 -11.47 -10.94 18.20
C THR A 263 -10.15 -10.21 18.42
N VAL A 264 -9.76 -9.37 17.47
CA VAL A 264 -8.60 -8.46 17.59
C VAL A 264 -9.07 -7.02 17.40
N ALA A 265 -8.52 -6.09 18.19
CA ALA A 265 -8.86 -4.67 18.10
C ALA A 265 -7.70 -3.75 18.51
N GLY A 266 -7.65 -2.57 17.89
CA GLY A 266 -6.64 -1.53 18.13
C GLY A 266 -6.38 -0.70 16.87
N LYS A 267 -5.87 0.52 17.00
CA LYS A 267 -5.60 1.39 15.83
C LYS A 267 -4.36 0.98 15.04
N ASN A 268 -3.37 0.36 15.71
CA ASN A 268 -2.07 0.01 15.14
C ASN A 268 -1.79 -1.50 15.27
N ILE A 269 -2.79 -2.36 15.11
CA ILE A 269 -2.65 -3.82 15.32
C ILE A 269 -1.60 -4.49 14.43
N HIS A 270 -1.43 -4.02 13.19
CA HIS A 270 -0.34 -4.43 12.28
C HIS A 270 1.07 -4.11 12.83
N ARG A 271 1.19 -3.16 13.77
CA ARG A 271 2.48 -2.77 14.41
C ARG A 271 2.66 -3.36 15.82
N ALA A 272 1.69 -4.14 16.28
CA ALA A 272 1.72 -4.79 17.58
C ALA A 272 2.56 -6.08 17.48
N HIS A 273 3.89 -5.94 17.38
CA HIS A 273 4.79 -7.08 17.13
C HIS A 273 4.93 -7.95 18.38
N LEU A 274 4.64 -9.24 18.26
CA LEU A 274 4.72 -10.20 19.37
C LEU A 274 6.05 -10.93 19.40
N ILE A 275 6.55 -11.34 18.23
CA ILE A 275 7.77 -12.13 18.09
C ILE A 275 8.44 -11.79 16.76
N LYS A 276 9.75 -12.03 16.64
CA LYS A 276 10.40 -12.09 15.33
C LYS A 276 9.91 -13.32 14.59
N ALA A 277 9.64 -13.20 13.30
CA ALA A 277 9.29 -14.33 12.46
C ALA A 277 10.41 -15.39 12.55
N PRO A 278 10.08 -16.68 12.79
CA PRO A 278 11.05 -17.76 12.79
C PRO A 278 11.93 -17.73 11.54
N GLN A 279 13.24 -17.84 11.73
CA GLN A 279 14.23 -17.76 10.65
C GLN A 279 14.48 -19.16 10.13
N ASP A 280 13.97 -19.48 8.94
CA ASP A 280 14.27 -20.74 8.24
C ASP A 280 14.96 -20.49 6.90
N ILE A 281 15.87 -21.39 6.53
CA ILE A 281 16.31 -21.51 5.14
C ILE A 281 15.14 -22.12 4.36
N PHE A 282 14.22 -21.29 3.89
CA PHE A 282 13.14 -21.76 3.04
C PHE A 282 13.59 -21.85 1.59
N THR A 283 12.97 -22.76 0.85
CA THR A 283 13.20 -22.93 -0.57
C THR A 283 12.03 -22.26 -1.29
N ILE A 284 12.31 -21.37 -2.24
CA ILE A 284 11.27 -20.88 -3.15
C ILE A 284 11.42 -21.57 -4.49
N ASP A 285 10.32 -22.16 -4.92
CA ASP A 285 10.19 -22.76 -6.24
C ASP A 285 9.67 -21.72 -7.23
N ILE A 286 10.46 -21.46 -8.26
CA ILE A 286 10.04 -20.66 -9.42
C ILE A 286 9.64 -21.64 -10.51
N ASP A 287 8.33 -21.71 -10.75
CA ASP A 287 7.74 -22.54 -11.81
C ASP A 287 7.80 -21.77 -13.14
N PHE A 288 8.63 -22.25 -14.05
CA PHE A 288 8.80 -21.67 -15.38
C PHE A 288 7.87 -22.27 -16.42
N GLY A 289 7.12 -23.33 -16.08
CA GLY A 289 6.17 -23.99 -16.98
C GLY A 289 6.76 -24.31 -18.35
N GLU A 290 5.99 -24.03 -19.41
CA GLU A 290 6.39 -24.27 -20.81
C GLU A 290 7.62 -23.46 -21.25
N ASN A 291 7.91 -22.35 -20.56
CA ASN A 291 9.04 -21.46 -20.88
C ASN A 291 10.37 -21.94 -20.27
N PHE A 292 10.38 -23.06 -19.53
CA PHE A 292 11.57 -23.54 -18.81
C PHE A 292 12.79 -23.76 -19.72
N GLN A 293 12.60 -24.32 -20.92
CA GLN A 293 13.71 -24.63 -21.84
C GLN A 293 14.34 -23.36 -22.42
N GLU A 294 13.52 -22.38 -22.82
CA GLU A 294 14.01 -21.09 -23.32
C GLU A 294 14.75 -20.34 -22.22
N ILE A 295 14.19 -20.32 -21.01
CA ILE A 295 14.78 -19.63 -19.87
C ILE A 295 16.08 -20.32 -19.44
N SER A 296 16.06 -21.62 -19.13
CA SER A 296 17.27 -22.35 -18.70
C SER A 296 18.47 -22.22 -19.67
N SER A 297 18.22 -21.96 -20.95
CA SER A 297 19.26 -21.74 -21.98
C SER A 297 20.00 -20.39 -21.89
N LEU A 298 19.45 -19.39 -21.20
CA LEU A 298 20.04 -18.03 -21.10
C LEU A 298 21.25 -17.95 -20.13
N GLY A 299 21.51 -18.98 -19.33
CA GLY A 299 22.59 -19.01 -18.33
C GLY A 299 22.36 -18.07 -17.12
N GLY A 300 23.20 -18.19 -16.08
CA GLY A 300 23.21 -17.25 -14.93
C GLY A 300 22.33 -17.59 -13.71
N TYR A 301 21.76 -18.80 -13.64
CA TYR A 301 20.78 -19.17 -12.61
C TYR A 301 21.36 -19.55 -11.26
N ASP A 302 22.68 -19.66 -11.11
CA ASP A 302 23.28 -20.09 -9.85
C ASP A 302 23.03 -19.08 -8.73
N GLU A 303 22.96 -17.79 -9.08
CA GLU A 303 22.53 -16.72 -8.20
C GLU A 303 21.61 -15.74 -8.95
N ILE A 304 20.42 -15.47 -8.43
CA ILE A 304 19.53 -14.40 -8.94
C ILE A 304 19.41 -13.29 -7.91
N ASN A 305 19.35 -12.05 -8.35
CA ASN A 305 19.02 -10.94 -7.47
C ASN A 305 17.52 -10.64 -7.58
N VAL A 306 16.79 -10.55 -6.48
CA VAL A 306 15.40 -10.10 -6.46
C VAL A 306 15.25 -9.01 -5.40
N ASN A 307 14.81 -7.82 -5.81
CA ASN A 307 14.65 -6.65 -4.94
C ASN A 307 15.89 -6.31 -4.08
N GLY A 308 17.11 -6.56 -4.58
CA GLY A 308 18.36 -6.35 -3.83
C GLY A 308 18.88 -7.60 -3.14
N ASN A 309 18.11 -8.68 -3.08
CA ASN A 309 18.44 -9.90 -2.36
C ASN A 309 19.00 -10.97 -3.29
N THR A 310 20.16 -11.51 -2.94
CA THR A 310 20.81 -12.57 -3.72
C THR A 310 20.32 -13.94 -3.27
N LEU A 311 19.70 -14.67 -4.19
CA LEU A 311 19.16 -16.00 -4.00
C LEU A 311 20.05 -17.02 -4.66
N LYS A 312 20.35 -18.09 -3.92
CA LYS A 312 21.22 -19.17 -4.41
C LYS A 312 20.39 -20.34 -4.89
N LYS A 313 20.66 -20.82 -6.09
CA LYS A 313 19.99 -22.00 -6.64
C LYS A 313 20.31 -23.24 -5.83
N LYS A 314 19.27 -24.00 -5.52
CA LYS A 314 19.33 -25.25 -4.76
C LYS A 314 19.16 -26.48 -5.65
N SER A 315 18.13 -26.48 -6.50
CA SER A 315 17.81 -27.61 -7.37
C SER A 315 17.09 -27.16 -8.64
N ILE A 316 17.07 -28.03 -9.64
CA ILE A 316 16.33 -27.87 -10.88
C ILE A 316 15.53 -29.15 -11.14
N ASP A 317 14.26 -28.94 -11.48
CA ASP A 317 13.31 -29.90 -12.04
C ASP A 317 12.99 -29.49 -13.50
N ASN A 318 12.45 -30.41 -14.31
CA ASN A 318 12.02 -30.16 -15.70
C ASN A 318 11.14 -28.91 -15.93
N ALA A 319 10.49 -28.35 -14.91
CA ALA A 319 9.71 -27.11 -15.01
C ALA A 319 10.02 -26.05 -13.94
N THR A 320 10.84 -26.35 -12.93
CA THR A 320 10.99 -25.51 -11.74
C THR A 320 12.46 -25.33 -11.35
N ILE A 321 12.85 -24.10 -10.98
CA ILE A 321 14.14 -23.85 -10.32
C ILE A 321 13.86 -23.46 -8.87
N SER A 322 14.45 -24.22 -7.96
CA SER A 322 14.35 -24.00 -6.53
C SER A 322 15.52 -23.15 -6.05
N TYR A 323 15.24 -22.08 -5.30
CA TYR A 323 16.24 -21.20 -4.71
C TYR A 323 16.22 -21.29 -3.19
N SER A 324 17.38 -21.45 -2.56
CA SER A 324 17.53 -21.29 -1.12
C SER A 324 17.59 -19.81 -0.76
N VAL A 325 16.73 -19.45 0.18
CA VAL A 325 16.66 -18.13 0.78
C VAL A 325 17.35 -18.18 2.15
N ASN A 326 18.29 -17.28 2.41
CA ASN A 326 18.84 -17.08 3.76
C ASN A 326 18.45 -15.69 4.26
N SER A 327 17.54 -15.62 5.23
CA SER A 327 17.01 -14.39 5.82
C SER A 327 17.96 -13.72 6.83
N GLU A 328 19.12 -14.33 7.15
CA GLU A 328 20.07 -13.86 8.16
C GLU A 328 20.61 -12.42 7.95
N LYS A 329 20.49 -11.84 6.75
CA LYS A 329 21.05 -10.51 6.42
C LYS A 329 20.04 -9.36 6.43
N GLN A 330 18.78 -9.59 6.77
CA GLN A 330 17.74 -8.59 6.52
C GLN A 330 17.34 -7.84 7.78
N THR A 331 17.58 -6.53 7.76
CA THR A 331 16.92 -5.58 8.64
C THR A 331 15.40 -5.59 8.40
N PRO A 332 14.58 -5.16 9.40
CA PRO A 332 13.10 -5.14 9.41
C PRO A 332 12.30 -4.54 8.22
N LYS A 333 12.95 -4.17 7.11
CA LYS A 333 12.31 -3.43 6.01
C LYS A 333 12.38 -4.13 4.66
N GLU A 334 13.08 -5.25 4.53
CA GLU A 334 13.36 -5.85 3.22
C GLU A 334 12.96 -7.32 3.19
N THR A 335 11.68 -7.60 2.90
CA THR A 335 11.30 -8.89 2.33
C THR A 335 12.07 -9.16 1.05
N ILE A 336 12.42 -10.42 0.82
CA ILE A 336 13.04 -10.85 -0.45
C ILE A 336 12.10 -10.65 -1.63
N PHE A 337 10.82 -10.94 -1.42
CA PHE A 337 9.76 -10.78 -2.40
C PHE A 337 8.65 -9.92 -1.84
N LYS A 338 8.27 -8.89 -2.59
CA LYS A 338 7.07 -8.10 -2.31
C LYS A 338 5.87 -8.83 -2.90
N ASN A 339 4.70 -8.79 -2.25
CA ASN A 339 3.50 -9.31 -2.89
C ASN A 339 3.29 -8.60 -4.25
N GLY A 340 2.98 -9.36 -5.29
CA GLY A 340 2.76 -8.82 -6.63
C GLY A 340 4.01 -8.86 -7.51
N LEU A 341 4.23 -7.82 -8.30
CA LEU A 341 5.26 -7.75 -9.32
C LEU A 341 6.64 -7.51 -8.72
N ASN A 342 7.54 -8.47 -8.93
CA ASN A 342 8.94 -8.42 -8.56
C ASN A 342 9.80 -8.44 -9.82
N GLN A 343 10.89 -7.68 -9.84
CA GLN A 343 11.82 -7.67 -10.97
C GLN A 343 13.08 -8.45 -10.65
N ILE A 344 13.60 -9.15 -11.66
CA ILE A 344 14.90 -9.81 -11.59
C ILE A 344 15.88 -9.01 -12.46
N PRO A 345 16.81 -8.23 -11.86
CA PRO A 345 17.84 -7.53 -12.63
C PRO A 345 18.64 -8.49 -13.51
N GLY A 346 18.89 -8.09 -14.75
CA GLY A 346 19.64 -8.90 -15.74
C GLY A 346 18.78 -9.87 -16.56
N TYR A 347 17.53 -10.10 -16.20
CA TYR A 347 16.59 -10.93 -16.96
C TYR A 347 15.41 -10.10 -17.45
N ALA A 348 14.92 -10.38 -18.66
CA ALA A 348 13.75 -9.71 -19.24
C ALA A 348 12.41 -10.23 -18.68
N MET A 349 12.41 -10.78 -17.46
CA MET A 349 11.23 -11.37 -16.83
C MET A 349 10.90 -10.67 -15.53
N SER A 350 9.61 -10.63 -15.21
CA SER A 350 9.11 -10.24 -13.90
C SER A 350 8.45 -11.46 -13.26
N LEU A 351 8.48 -11.52 -11.94
CA LEU A 351 7.85 -12.58 -11.17
C LEU A 351 6.68 -12.02 -10.39
N TRP A 352 5.54 -12.69 -10.47
CA TRP A 352 4.42 -12.43 -9.60
C TRP A 352 4.56 -13.28 -8.34
N TYR A 353 4.77 -12.64 -7.19
CA TYR A 353 4.81 -13.30 -5.91
C TYR A 353 3.44 -13.28 -5.25
N LYS A 354 3.03 -14.45 -4.77
CA LYS A 354 1.87 -14.60 -3.91
C LYS A 354 2.31 -15.10 -2.54
N GLY A 355 2.45 -14.19 -1.57
CA GLY A 355 2.92 -14.47 -0.22
C GLY A 355 2.17 -15.62 0.46
N LYS A 356 0.83 -15.64 0.34
CA LYS A 356 -0.03 -16.68 0.92
C LYS A 356 0.33 -18.11 0.49
N ASN A 357 0.83 -18.29 -0.73
CA ASN A 357 1.14 -19.61 -1.29
C ASN A 357 2.65 -19.83 -1.46
N LYS A 358 3.49 -18.84 -1.08
CA LYS A 358 4.94 -18.79 -1.33
C LYS A 358 5.31 -19.16 -2.78
N LYS A 359 4.43 -18.84 -3.74
CA LYS A 359 4.59 -19.19 -5.15
C LYS A 359 5.04 -17.96 -5.93
N LEU A 360 6.08 -18.15 -6.75
CA LEU A 360 6.46 -17.21 -7.80
C LEU A 360 5.98 -17.77 -9.14
N GLU A 361 5.21 -16.96 -9.85
CA GLU A 361 4.80 -17.24 -11.22
C GLU A 361 5.47 -16.25 -12.16
N ILE A 362 5.79 -16.66 -13.38
CA ILE A 362 6.24 -15.70 -14.39
C ILE A 362 5.12 -14.71 -14.68
N PHE A 363 5.45 -13.43 -14.55
CA PHE A 363 4.66 -12.33 -15.06
C PHE A 363 5.20 -11.91 -16.42
N GLU A 364 4.47 -12.27 -17.47
CA GLU A 364 4.76 -11.80 -18.81
C GLU A 364 4.16 -10.41 -19.02
N ASN A 365 5.00 -9.44 -19.38
CA ASN A 365 4.51 -8.12 -19.75
C ASN A 365 3.62 -8.25 -21.01
N PRO A 366 2.32 -7.91 -20.93
CA PRO A 366 1.40 -8.06 -22.05
C PRO A 366 1.68 -7.08 -23.21
N TYR A 367 2.56 -6.09 -23.01
CA TYR A 367 2.85 -5.04 -23.98
C TYR A 367 4.28 -5.13 -24.49
N LYS A 368 4.45 -5.60 -25.72
CA LYS A 368 5.73 -5.58 -26.46
C LYS A 368 5.85 -4.29 -27.27
N ASN A 369 4.74 -3.79 -27.82
CA ASN A 369 4.66 -2.58 -28.64
C ASN A 369 3.76 -1.52 -27.98
N SER A 370 4.37 -0.66 -27.15
CA SER A 370 3.67 0.46 -26.50
C SER A 370 3.87 1.76 -27.29
N TYR A 371 2.78 2.47 -27.58
CA TYR A 371 2.80 3.77 -28.27
C TYR A 371 2.02 4.83 -27.49
N ALA A 372 2.45 6.09 -27.62
CA ALA A 372 1.72 7.21 -27.06
C ALA A 372 1.57 8.35 -28.07
N LEU A 373 0.43 9.03 -28.02
CA LEU A 373 0.16 10.28 -28.73
C LEU A 373 -0.17 11.36 -27.69
N ILE A 374 0.74 12.32 -27.51
CA ILE A 374 0.59 13.43 -26.56
C ILE A 374 0.37 14.72 -27.35
N ILE A 375 -0.82 15.29 -27.21
CA ILE A 375 -1.23 16.52 -27.86
C ILE A 375 -1.38 17.60 -26.79
N ALA A 376 -0.72 18.74 -26.98
CA ALA A 376 -0.83 19.85 -26.04
C ALA A 376 -0.75 21.21 -26.74
N VAL A 377 -1.66 22.11 -26.38
CA VAL A 377 -1.71 23.47 -26.92
C VAL A 377 -1.79 24.46 -25.77
N ASP A 378 -0.81 25.36 -25.71
CA ASP A 378 -0.83 26.51 -24.81
C ASP A 378 -1.06 27.82 -25.59
N ASP A 379 -0.37 28.00 -26.73
CA ASP A 379 -0.29 29.25 -27.49
C ASP A 379 -1.47 29.53 -28.44
N TYR A 380 -2.64 29.79 -27.86
CA TYR A 380 -3.86 30.13 -28.61
C TYR A 380 -3.85 31.52 -29.27
N GLU A 381 -2.96 32.40 -28.83
CA GLU A 381 -2.67 33.69 -29.48
C GLU A 381 -1.73 33.55 -30.69
N ARG A 382 -1.16 32.35 -30.90
CA ARG A 382 -0.32 32.02 -32.05
C ARG A 382 0.92 32.93 -32.19
N ARG A 383 1.54 33.28 -31.06
CA ARG A 383 2.69 34.22 -30.99
C ARG A 383 3.90 33.72 -31.76
N ASN A 384 4.09 32.41 -31.84
CA ASN A 384 5.22 31.78 -32.55
C ASN A 384 4.77 30.95 -33.77
N ASP A 385 3.60 31.24 -34.35
CA ASP A 385 3.07 30.44 -35.46
C ASP A 385 3.90 30.61 -36.73
N THR A 386 4.46 29.49 -37.20
CA THR A 386 5.25 29.40 -38.43
C THR A 386 4.47 29.82 -39.67
N LEU A 387 3.15 29.66 -39.66
CA LEU A 387 2.25 30.03 -40.77
C LEU A 387 1.62 31.43 -40.62
N LYS A 388 1.94 32.17 -39.56
CA LYS A 388 1.44 33.53 -39.27
C LYS A 388 -0.10 33.63 -39.30
N ARG A 389 -0.82 32.62 -38.83
CA ARG A 389 -2.28 32.65 -38.69
C ARG A 389 -2.67 33.61 -37.56
N LYS A 390 -3.87 34.17 -37.62
CA LYS A 390 -4.41 35.05 -36.56
C LYS A 390 -4.68 34.26 -35.28
N GLY A 391 -4.68 34.90 -34.11
CA GLY A 391 -5.08 34.26 -32.85
C GLY A 391 -6.45 33.58 -32.94
N THR A 392 -6.63 32.49 -32.18
CA THR A 392 -7.84 31.66 -32.21
C THR A 392 -9.06 32.30 -31.52
N GLY A 393 -8.82 33.30 -30.67
CA GLY A 393 -9.82 33.92 -29.81
C GLY A 393 -10.06 33.18 -28.47
N PHE A 394 -9.32 32.10 -28.21
CA PHE A 394 -9.26 31.47 -26.89
C PHE A 394 -8.14 32.06 -26.05
N LYS A 395 -8.31 32.05 -24.73
CA LYS A 395 -7.29 32.52 -23.80
C LYS A 395 -6.03 31.65 -23.89
N GLN A 396 -4.88 32.29 -23.75
CA GLN A 396 -3.60 31.62 -23.58
C GLN A 396 -3.60 30.67 -22.37
N LEU A 397 -3.06 29.46 -22.52
CA LEU A 397 -2.72 28.56 -21.41
C LEU A 397 -1.21 28.59 -21.17
N GLY A 398 -0.73 28.02 -20.06
CA GLY A 398 0.69 28.13 -19.67
C GLY A 398 1.39 26.83 -19.27
N PHE A 399 0.68 25.71 -19.18
CA PHE A 399 1.23 24.49 -18.57
C PHE A 399 1.01 23.22 -19.39
N MET A 400 0.18 23.21 -20.43
CA MET A 400 -0.18 22.00 -21.17
C MET A 400 1.03 21.36 -21.85
N VAL A 401 1.85 22.15 -22.54
CA VAL A 401 3.06 21.66 -23.20
C VAL A 401 4.11 21.22 -22.18
N SER A 402 4.28 21.97 -21.10
CA SER A 402 5.24 21.61 -20.04
C SER A 402 4.84 20.30 -19.34
N ASN A 403 3.55 20.09 -19.09
CA ASN A 403 3.02 18.88 -18.50
C ASN A 403 3.06 17.71 -19.48
N GLY A 404 2.76 17.93 -20.77
CA GLY A 404 2.91 16.92 -21.81
C GLY A 404 4.34 16.42 -21.95
N LYS A 405 5.34 17.29 -21.78
CA LYS A 405 6.77 16.89 -21.73
C LYS A 405 7.09 16.04 -20.50
N LYS A 406 6.54 16.37 -19.32
CA LYS A 406 6.71 15.55 -18.11
C LYS A 406 6.05 14.19 -18.28
N LEU A 407 4.82 14.15 -18.78
CA LEU A 407 4.08 12.93 -19.08
C LEU A 407 4.83 12.04 -20.07
N LYS A 408 5.47 12.62 -21.10
CA LYS A 408 6.38 11.87 -21.98
C LYS A 408 7.47 11.14 -21.18
N ASN A 409 8.14 11.82 -20.25
CA ASN A 409 9.19 11.19 -19.45
C ASN A 409 8.64 10.09 -18.54
N THR A 410 7.51 10.32 -17.88
CA THR A 410 6.83 9.31 -17.06
C THR A 410 6.48 8.06 -17.88
N LEU A 411 5.93 8.23 -19.10
CA LEU A 411 5.62 7.09 -19.97
C LEU A 411 6.88 6.33 -20.42
N LYS A 412 8.02 7.01 -20.63
CA LYS A 412 9.30 6.33 -20.93
C LYS A 412 9.71 5.40 -19.79
N GLU A 413 9.59 5.86 -18.56
CA GLU A 413 9.89 5.07 -17.36
C GLU A 413 8.97 3.86 -17.22
N LEU A 414 7.75 3.95 -17.76
CA LEU A 414 6.73 2.87 -17.77
C LEU A 414 6.80 1.97 -19.02
N GLY A 415 7.92 1.99 -19.75
CA GLY A 415 8.19 1.06 -20.85
C GLY A 415 7.60 1.48 -22.21
N PHE A 416 7.31 2.77 -22.42
CA PHE A 416 7.04 3.29 -23.76
C PHE A 416 8.37 3.72 -24.42
N PRO A 417 8.80 3.10 -25.54
CA PRO A 417 10.02 3.51 -26.23
C PRO A 417 9.96 4.98 -26.64
N ASP A 418 11.06 5.73 -26.50
CA ASP A 418 11.08 7.17 -26.79
C ASP A 418 10.65 7.48 -28.24
N GLY A 419 11.03 6.62 -29.20
CA GLY A 419 10.63 6.73 -30.61
C GLY A 419 9.15 6.41 -30.88
N ASN A 420 8.45 5.79 -29.92
CA ASN A 420 7.03 5.46 -30.01
C ASN A 420 6.14 6.47 -29.28
N ILE A 421 6.72 7.49 -28.65
CA ILE A 421 5.98 8.59 -28.03
C ILE A 421 5.95 9.77 -29.00
N ILE A 422 4.82 9.92 -29.68
CA ILE A 422 4.56 10.96 -30.67
C ILE A 422 4.00 12.19 -29.94
N THR A 423 4.67 13.33 -30.08
CA THR A 423 4.23 14.59 -29.47
C THR A 423 3.79 15.58 -30.55
N LEU A 424 2.59 16.12 -30.42
CA LEU A 424 2.08 17.22 -31.24
C LEU A 424 1.86 18.43 -30.31
N PHE A 425 2.80 19.36 -30.31
CA PHE A 425 2.74 20.57 -29.51
C PHE A 425 2.57 21.80 -30.38
N GLU A 426 1.79 22.75 -29.88
CA GLU A 426 1.59 24.06 -30.50
C GLU A 426 1.21 23.95 -31.98
N ASP A 427 1.98 24.55 -32.90
CA ASP A 427 1.69 24.61 -34.33
C ASP A 427 1.56 23.26 -35.04
N ASN A 428 2.10 22.19 -34.43
CA ASN A 428 1.94 20.82 -34.89
C ASN A 428 0.64 20.16 -34.46
N ALA A 429 -0.05 20.67 -33.43
CA ALA A 429 -1.31 20.14 -32.90
C ALA A 429 -2.52 20.58 -33.73
N THR A 430 -2.49 20.30 -35.04
CA THR A 430 -3.58 20.60 -35.99
C THR A 430 -4.52 19.41 -36.13
N VAL A 431 -5.77 19.65 -36.55
CA VAL A 431 -6.73 18.56 -36.83
C VAL A 431 -6.14 17.56 -37.82
N ALA A 432 -5.53 18.05 -38.91
CA ALA A 432 -4.95 17.22 -39.95
C ALA A 432 -3.82 16.34 -39.43
N ASN A 433 -2.90 16.89 -38.63
CA ASN A 433 -1.78 16.11 -38.07
C ASN A 433 -2.27 15.06 -37.08
N ILE A 434 -3.21 15.41 -36.21
CA ILE A 434 -3.78 14.48 -35.22
C ILE A 434 -4.49 13.33 -35.93
N GLU A 435 -5.38 13.61 -36.88
CA GLU A 435 -6.08 12.61 -37.68
C GLU A 435 -5.11 11.71 -38.46
N ASN A 436 -4.06 12.29 -39.06
CA ASN A 436 -3.06 11.53 -39.79
C ASN A 436 -2.29 10.57 -38.89
N ILE A 437 -1.96 10.96 -37.65
CA ILE A 437 -1.31 10.05 -36.69
C ILE A 437 -2.27 8.97 -36.21
N LEU A 438 -3.52 9.30 -35.85
CA LEU A 438 -4.51 8.31 -35.40
C LEU A 438 -4.76 7.23 -36.46
N LYS A 439 -4.87 7.62 -37.74
CA LYS A 439 -5.02 6.69 -38.87
C LYS A 439 -3.85 5.72 -39.04
N LYS A 440 -2.64 6.06 -38.57
CA LYS A 440 -1.50 5.11 -38.60
C LYS A 440 -1.72 3.91 -37.69
N PHE A 441 -2.59 4.01 -36.67
CA PHE A 441 -2.94 2.92 -35.76
C PHE A 441 -4.15 2.10 -36.23
N TYR A 442 -4.79 2.49 -37.34
CA TYR A 442 -5.93 1.76 -37.89
C TYR A 442 -5.52 0.40 -38.45
N VAL A 443 -6.49 -0.47 -38.72
CA VAL A 443 -6.30 -1.67 -39.53
C VAL A 443 -5.65 -1.31 -40.87
N GLY A 444 -4.52 -1.96 -41.22
CA GLY A 444 -3.71 -1.65 -42.41
C GLY A 444 -2.76 -0.46 -42.25
N GLY A 445 -2.77 0.19 -41.09
CA GLY A 445 -1.86 1.29 -40.75
C GLY A 445 -0.48 0.80 -40.32
N VAL A 446 0.53 1.68 -40.42
CA VAL A 446 1.93 1.34 -40.09
C VAL A 446 2.17 0.98 -38.62
N TYR A 447 1.24 1.34 -37.71
CA TYR A 447 1.28 1.04 -36.29
C TYR A 447 0.16 0.07 -35.86
N GLU A 448 -0.41 -0.71 -36.78
CA GLU A 448 -1.51 -1.64 -36.48
C GLU A 448 -1.16 -2.73 -35.44
N LYS A 449 0.14 -3.07 -35.31
CA LYS A 449 0.66 -4.09 -34.36
C LYS A 449 0.93 -3.54 -32.96
N THR A 450 0.35 -2.39 -32.64
CA THR A 450 0.45 -1.77 -31.32
C THR A 450 -0.32 -2.62 -30.30
N ASP A 451 0.29 -2.94 -29.16
CA ASP A 451 -0.40 -3.68 -28.08
C ASP A 451 -1.22 -2.70 -27.22
N ARG A 452 -0.59 -1.58 -26.84
CA ARG A 452 -1.26 -0.48 -26.13
C ARG A 452 -0.97 0.88 -26.72
N LEU A 453 -2.01 1.71 -26.79
CA LEU A 453 -1.95 3.09 -27.22
C LEU A 453 -2.45 4.02 -26.09
N PHE A 454 -1.59 4.95 -25.67
CA PHE A 454 -1.94 6.01 -24.73
C PHE A 454 -2.17 7.31 -25.50
N ILE A 455 -3.34 7.93 -25.39
CA ILE A 455 -3.69 9.19 -26.05
C ILE A 455 -3.93 10.24 -24.97
N TYR A 456 -3.25 11.38 -25.08
CA TYR A 456 -3.46 12.53 -24.21
C TYR A 456 -3.76 13.77 -25.04
N PHE A 457 -4.77 14.53 -24.63
CA PHE A 457 -5.02 15.87 -25.10
C PHE A 457 -5.09 16.85 -23.93
N GLY A 458 -4.28 17.90 -23.97
CA GLY A 458 -4.34 19.04 -23.04
C GLY A 458 -4.56 20.36 -23.77
N GLY A 459 -5.64 21.06 -23.46
CA GLY A 459 -6.00 22.31 -24.14
C GLY A 459 -7.43 22.76 -23.86
N HIS A 460 -7.94 23.66 -24.70
CA HIS A 460 -9.32 24.12 -24.61
C HIS A 460 -10.30 23.12 -25.21
N GLY A 461 -11.51 23.11 -24.67
CA GLY A 461 -12.65 22.39 -25.21
C GLY A 461 -13.86 23.31 -25.35
N ILE A 462 -14.73 23.04 -26.33
CA ILE A 462 -15.95 23.80 -26.58
C ILE A 462 -17.16 22.91 -26.87
N ASP A 463 -18.32 23.34 -26.39
CA ASP A 463 -19.63 22.82 -26.81
C ASP A 463 -20.13 23.69 -27.97
N LEU A 464 -20.15 23.10 -29.18
CA LEU A 464 -20.75 23.72 -30.36
C LEU A 464 -22.25 23.42 -30.48
N GLY A 465 -22.85 22.80 -29.46
CA GLY A 465 -24.24 22.38 -29.45
C GLY A 465 -24.48 21.16 -30.34
N LYS A 466 -25.73 21.02 -30.81
CA LYS A 466 -26.10 20.03 -31.82
C LYS A 466 -25.71 20.57 -33.20
N ILE A 467 -24.86 19.85 -33.91
CA ILE A 467 -24.45 20.23 -35.28
C ILE A 467 -25.19 19.37 -36.29
N GLY A 468 -25.77 19.99 -37.32
CA GLY A 468 -26.49 19.30 -38.39
C GLY A 468 -27.72 18.53 -37.86
N THR A 469 -27.83 17.25 -38.23
CA THR A 469 -28.92 16.35 -37.83
C THR A 469 -28.63 15.58 -36.52
N ALA A 470 -27.53 15.90 -35.83
CA ALA A 470 -27.12 15.18 -34.63
C ALA A 470 -28.18 15.30 -33.51
N LYS A 471 -28.58 14.14 -32.95
CA LYS A 471 -29.56 14.09 -31.86
C LYS A 471 -28.99 14.57 -30.52
N GLU A 472 -27.67 14.49 -30.36
CA GLU A 472 -26.94 14.79 -29.12
C GLU A 472 -25.97 15.96 -29.31
N LYS A 473 -25.65 16.66 -28.21
CA LYS A 473 -24.55 17.62 -28.18
C LYS A 473 -23.21 16.90 -28.40
N SER A 474 -22.21 17.61 -28.92
CA SER A 474 -20.86 17.07 -29.05
C SER A 474 -19.84 18.11 -28.60
N GLY A 475 -18.96 17.71 -27.70
CA GLY A 475 -17.79 18.50 -27.34
C GLY A 475 -16.72 18.40 -28.42
N TYR A 476 -15.96 19.48 -28.57
CA TYR A 476 -14.85 19.60 -29.49
C TYR A 476 -13.61 20.05 -28.76
N LEU A 477 -12.47 19.45 -29.09
CA LEU A 477 -11.15 19.85 -28.63
C LEU A 477 -10.61 20.93 -29.58
N VAL A 478 -10.24 22.08 -29.03
CA VAL A 478 -9.74 23.21 -29.80
C VAL A 478 -8.28 22.95 -30.17
N THR A 479 -8.02 22.66 -31.44
CA THR A 479 -6.68 22.44 -31.96
C THR A 479 -6.00 23.76 -32.29
N TYR A 480 -4.68 23.74 -32.48
CA TYR A 480 -3.91 24.97 -32.72
C TYR A 480 -4.36 25.72 -33.97
N ASP A 481 -4.88 25.01 -34.97
CA ASP A 481 -5.39 25.55 -36.25
C ASP A 481 -6.84 26.04 -36.20
N TYR A 482 -7.47 26.13 -35.02
CA TYR A 482 -8.84 26.62 -34.87
C TYR A 482 -9.14 27.95 -35.58
N ASP A 483 -10.23 27.99 -36.34
CA ASP A 483 -10.78 29.15 -37.00
C ASP A 483 -12.22 29.35 -36.53
N LYS A 484 -12.49 30.50 -35.91
CA LYS A 484 -13.83 30.87 -35.41
C LYS A 484 -14.89 30.90 -36.52
N SER A 485 -14.51 31.10 -37.77
CA SER A 485 -15.43 31.04 -38.93
C SER A 485 -15.76 29.63 -39.38
N LYS A 486 -14.98 28.62 -38.95
CA LYS A 486 -15.11 27.20 -39.33
C LYS A 486 -14.95 26.26 -38.12
N PRO A 487 -15.64 26.52 -36.99
CA PRO A 487 -15.29 25.95 -35.70
C PRO A 487 -15.31 24.42 -35.69
N ALA A 488 -16.29 23.77 -36.32
CA ALA A 488 -16.39 22.31 -36.39
C ALA A 488 -15.38 21.64 -37.33
N LEU A 489 -14.86 22.37 -38.34
CA LEU A 489 -13.89 21.83 -39.30
C LEU A 489 -12.45 21.96 -38.80
N THR A 490 -12.21 22.92 -37.91
CA THR A 490 -10.90 23.23 -37.33
C THR A 490 -10.86 22.92 -35.83
N SER A 491 -11.62 21.92 -35.40
CA SER A 491 -11.55 21.36 -34.05
C SER A 491 -11.80 19.86 -34.12
N LEU A 492 -11.32 19.12 -33.13
CA LEU A 492 -11.44 17.67 -33.11
C LEU A 492 -12.66 17.26 -32.29
N ARG A 493 -13.64 16.61 -32.91
CA ARG A 493 -14.84 16.17 -32.21
C ARG A 493 -14.51 15.06 -31.22
N MET A 494 -14.85 15.24 -29.95
CA MET A 494 -14.53 14.29 -28.87
C MET A 494 -15.17 12.92 -29.12
N LYS A 495 -16.41 12.89 -29.63
CA LYS A 495 -17.13 11.64 -29.93
C LYS A 495 -16.49 10.86 -31.08
N ASP A 496 -15.84 11.52 -32.03
CA ASP A 496 -15.14 10.81 -33.11
C ASP A 496 -13.93 10.03 -32.55
N LEU A 497 -13.33 10.48 -31.44
CA LEU A 497 -12.27 9.74 -30.74
C LEU A 497 -12.79 8.43 -30.15
N THR A 498 -13.94 8.47 -29.49
CA THR A 498 -14.51 7.33 -28.77
C THR A 498 -15.39 6.42 -29.63
N ASP A 499 -15.86 6.90 -30.79
CA ASP A 499 -16.59 6.11 -31.79
C ASP A 499 -15.63 5.69 -32.92
N LYS A 500 -15.50 6.54 -33.95
CA LYS A 500 -14.77 6.27 -35.21
C LYS A 500 -13.34 5.77 -34.96
N HIS A 501 -12.56 6.48 -34.14
CA HIS A 501 -11.15 6.16 -33.92
C HIS A 501 -10.99 4.88 -33.10
N PHE A 502 -11.76 4.71 -32.02
CA PHE A 502 -11.70 3.49 -31.20
C PHE A 502 -12.09 2.22 -31.96
N GLU A 503 -13.10 2.31 -32.83
CA GLU A 503 -13.52 1.22 -33.73
C GLU A 503 -12.42 0.85 -34.73
N SER A 504 -11.72 1.85 -35.27
CA SER A 504 -10.75 1.63 -36.33
C SER A 504 -9.34 1.26 -35.83
N ILE A 505 -8.94 1.74 -34.64
CA ILE A 505 -7.63 1.49 -34.05
C ILE A 505 -7.48 0.00 -33.69
N LYS A 506 -6.44 -0.65 -34.22
CA LYS A 506 -6.23 -2.09 -34.01
C LYS A 506 -5.62 -2.42 -32.64
N ALA A 507 -5.04 -1.42 -31.97
CA ALA A 507 -4.40 -1.61 -30.68
C ALA A 507 -5.34 -2.31 -29.69
N LYS A 508 -4.85 -3.36 -29.03
CA LYS A 508 -5.65 -4.16 -28.11
C LYS A 508 -6.18 -3.27 -26.98
N HIS A 509 -5.28 -2.50 -26.36
CA HIS A 509 -5.61 -1.61 -25.26
C HIS A 509 -5.43 -0.14 -25.65
N VAL A 510 -6.44 0.69 -25.41
CA VAL A 510 -6.37 2.13 -25.66
C VAL A 510 -6.82 2.86 -24.40
N LEU A 511 -5.98 3.78 -23.92
CA LEU A 511 -6.32 4.74 -22.87
C LEU A 511 -6.38 6.14 -23.48
N LEU A 512 -7.55 6.76 -23.47
CA LEU A 512 -7.76 8.15 -23.86
C LEU A 512 -7.88 9.04 -22.61
N THR A 513 -7.01 10.04 -22.52
CA THR A 513 -7.00 11.04 -21.45
C THR A 513 -7.23 12.43 -22.02
N ILE A 514 -8.16 13.20 -21.44
CA ILE A 514 -8.51 14.54 -21.92
C ILE A 514 -8.52 15.54 -20.75
N ASP A 515 -7.55 16.46 -20.76
CA ASP A 515 -7.47 17.63 -19.89
C ASP A 515 -7.99 18.87 -20.63
N SER A 516 -9.32 18.96 -20.73
CA SER A 516 -10.02 20.12 -21.30
C SER A 516 -11.35 20.37 -20.59
N CYS A 517 -11.87 21.60 -20.70
CA CYS A 517 -13.26 21.88 -20.32
C CYS A 517 -14.22 21.00 -21.13
N MET A 518 -15.37 20.64 -20.52
CA MET A 518 -16.44 19.85 -21.15
C MET A 518 -16.02 18.47 -21.67
N ALA A 519 -14.88 17.94 -21.23
CA ALA A 519 -14.35 16.65 -21.69
C ALA A 519 -15.28 15.46 -21.39
N GLY A 520 -16.23 15.61 -20.45
CA GLY A 520 -17.29 14.63 -20.21
C GLY A 520 -18.20 14.36 -21.41
N LEU A 521 -18.23 15.24 -22.42
CA LEU A 521 -18.94 15.01 -23.68
C LEU A 521 -18.27 13.97 -24.60
N ALA A 522 -17.05 13.51 -24.26
CA ALA A 522 -16.41 12.36 -24.90
C ALA A 522 -17.03 11.02 -24.47
N LEU A 523 -17.70 10.98 -23.32
CA LEU A 523 -18.22 9.75 -22.71
C LEU A 523 -19.65 9.43 -23.19
N PRO A 524 -20.01 8.14 -23.37
CA PRO A 524 -21.39 7.71 -23.62
C PRO A 524 -22.35 8.19 -22.52
N ASN A 525 -23.66 8.17 -22.79
CA ASN A 525 -24.67 8.57 -21.81
C ASN A 525 -24.85 7.60 -20.63
N ARG A 526 -24.24 6.40 -20.69
CA ARG A 526 -24.09 5.50 -19.55
C ARG A 526 -22.78 5.82 -18.87
N LEU A 527 -22.85 6.59 -17.79
CA LEU A 527 -21.75 6.67 -16.83
C LEU A 527 -21.91 5.48 -15.89
N GLU A 528 -20.85 4.67 -15.74
CA GLU A 528 -20.68 3.95 -14.49
C GLU A 528 -20.55 5.02 -13.40
N GLY A 529 -21.49 4.97 -12.46
CA GLY A 529 -21.62 5.95 -11.39
C GLY A 529 -20.39 5.96 -10.48
N ASN A 530 -20.44 6.83 -9.47
CA ASN A 530 -19.52 6.76 -8.35
C ASN A 530 -19.50 5.32 -7.83
N LYS A 531 -18.36 4.63 -8.01
CA LYS A 531 -18.11 3.36 -7.32
C LYS A 531 -18.32 3.61 -5.83
N SER A 532 -19.10 2.73 -5.20
CA SER A 532 -19.34 2.75 -3.77
C SER A 532 -18.02 2.69 -3.00
N GLU A 533 -18.05 3.13 -1.74
CA GLU A 533 -16.88 3.06 -0.88
C GLU A 533 -16.39 1.62 -0.71
N GLU A 534 -17.32 0.64 -0.69
CA GLU A 534 -17.02 -0.80 -0.68
C GLU A 534 -16.27 -1.27 -1.94
N GLU A 535 -16.71 -0.85 -3.13
CA GLU A 535 -16.01 -1.15 -4.38
C GLU A 535 -14.61 -0.52 -4.41
N VAL A 536 -14.46 0.70 -3.88
CA VAL A 536 -13.14 1.35 -3.76
C VAL A 536 -12.22 0.59 -2.80
N GLN A 537 -12.75 0.05 -1.69
CA GLN A 537 -11.97 -0.79 -0.78
C GLN A 537 -11.58 -2.12 -1.41
N GLU A 538 -12.36 -2.65 -2.36
CA GLU A 538 -11.99 -3.84 -3.11
C GLU A 538 -10.78 -3.63 -4.01
N PHE A 539 -10.63 -2.45 -4.63
CA PHE A 539 -9.44 -2.11 -5.43
C PHE A 539 -8.16 -1.96 -4.60
N LYS A 540 -8.27 -1.77 -3.28
CA LYS A 540 -7.12 -1.74 -2.36
C LYS A 540 -6.68 -3.13 -1.91
N LYS A 541 -7.43 -4.18 -2.25
CA LYS A 541 -7.05 -5.56 -1.94
C LYS A 541 -6.07 -6.07 -2.98
N PHE A 542 -5.12 -6.89 -2.51
CA PHE A 542 -4.22 -7.62 -3.38
C PHE A 542 -5.01 -8.48 -4.39
N LYS A 543 -4.70 -8.35 -5.68
CA LYS A 543 -5.41 -9.08 -6.73
C LYS A 543 -4.68 -10.37 -7.10
N GLU A 544 -5.45 -11.39 -7.43
CA GLU A 544 -4.89 -12.63 -7.97
C GLU A 544 -4.38 -12.41 -9.40
N LEU A 545 -3.25 -13.02 -9.76
CA LEU A 545 -2.66 -12.90 -11.09
C LEU A 545 -3.62 -13.30 -12.21
N ALA A 546 -4.52 -14.26 -11.95
CA ALA A 546 -5.55 -14.67 -12.91
C ALA A 546 -6.51 -13.52 -13.28
N ILE A 547 -6.83 -12.64 -12.33
CA ILE A 547 -7.67 -11.45 -12.55
C ILE A 547 -6.91 -10.48 -13.45
N ILE A 548 -5.65 -10.20 -13.13
CA ILE A 548 -4.79 -9.32 -13.92
C ILE A 548 -4.63 -9.87 -15.34
N ARG A 549 -4.36 -11.17 -15.49
CA ARG A 549 -4.27 -11.85 -16.81
C ARG A 549 -5.57 -11.69 -17.60
N ASN A 550 -6.74 -11.83 -16.97
CA ASN A 550 -8.02 -11.63 -17.64
C ASN A 550 -8.17 -10.20 -18.19
N ASP A 551 -7.72 -9.19 -17.43
CA ASP A 551 -7.71 -7.79 -17.86
C ASP A 551 -6.77 -7.54 -19.05
N THR A 552 -5.75 -8.37 -19.24
CA THR A 552 -4.77 -8.28 -20.36
C THR A 552 -5.18 -9.02 -21.62
N ILE A 553 -6.03 -10.03 -21.50
CA ILE A 553 -6.46 -10.86 -22.63
C ILE A 553 -7.51 -10.13 -23.44
N SER A 554 -8.49 -9.53 -22.76
CA SER A 554 -9.63 -8.83 -23.34
C SER A 554 -9.21 -7.46 -23.90
N PRO A 555 -9.67 -7.03 -25.09
CA PRO A 555 -9.42 -5.67 -25.56
C PRO A 555 -10.04 -4.64 -24.62
N SER A 556 -9.50 -3.42 -24.67
CA SER A 556 -9.95 -2.33 -23.78
C SER A 556 -9.96 -0.98 -24.48
N ARG A 557 -11.00 -0.21 -24.14
CA ARG A 557 -11.18 1.20 -24.47
C ARG A 557 -11.50 1.95 -23.18
N ASN A 558 -10.44 2.41 -22.53
CA ASN A 558 -10.54 3.14 -21.27
C ASN A 558 -10.44 4.65 -21.54
N VAL A 559 -11.28 5.44 -20.89
CA VAL A 559 -11.35 6.89 -21.07
C VAL A 559 -11.32 7.57 -19.70
N LEU A 560 -10.48 8.59 -19.52
CA LEU A 560 -10.34 9.36 -18.29
C LEU A 560 -10.29 10.86 -18.62
N VAL A 561 -11.22 11.65 -18.06
CA VAL A 561 -11.41 13.05 -18.45
C VAL A 561 -11.52 13.99 -17.25
N ALA A 562 -10.96 15.19 -17.39
CA ALA A 562 -10.82 16.17 -16.31
C ALA A 562 -12.12 16.84 -15.84
N GLY A 563 -13.25 16.68 -16.56
CA GLY A 563 -14.51 17.36 -16.23
C GLY A 563 -15.79 16.61 -16.66
N THR A 564 -16.94 17.08 -16.18
CA THR A 564 -18.28 16.55 -16.52
C THR A 564 -18.86 17.23 -17.77
N LYS A 565 -20.05 16.80 -18.20
CA LYS A 565 -20.80 17.43 -19.32
C LYS A 565 -21.29 18.85 -18.97
N ASP A 566 -21.46 19.16 -17.68
CA ASP A 566 -22.12 20.38 -17.19
C ASP A 566 -21.21 21.32 -16.37
N GLN A 567 -20.00 20.89 -16.02
CA GLN A 567 -19.03 21.72 -15.27
C GLN A 567 -17.97 22.32 -16.21
N LEU A 568 -17.73 23.62 -16.04
CA LEU A 568 -16.51 24.26 -16.52
C LEU A 568 -15.34 23.67 -15.71
N ALA A 569 -14.46 22.91 -16.36
CA ALA A 569 -13.19 22.55 -15.74
C ALA A 569 -12.45 23.83 -15.36
N LEU A 570 -11.84 23.84 -14.18
CA LEU A 570 -11.12 24.98 -13.63
C LEU A 570 -10.15 25.57 -14.65
N GLU A 571 -10.31 26.87 -14.92
CA GLU A 571 -9.22 27.72 -15.40
C GLU A 571 -8.14 27.95 -14.31
N LEU A 572 -8.20 27.26 -13.16
CA LEU A 572 -7.07 27.22 -12.22
C LEU A 572 -5.94 26.38 -12.81
N SER A 573 -5.18 27.01 -13.71
CA SER A 573 -3.86 26.59 -14.15
C SER A 573 -3.75 25.18 -14.76
N GLY A 574 -4.69 24.78 -15.64
CA GLY A 574 -4.47 23.81 -16.73
C GLY A 574 -3.58 22.60 -16.44
N GLY A 575 -3.71 21.99 -15.26
CA GLY A 575 -2.67 21.06 -14.82
C GLY A 575 -2.97 20.30 -13.55
N VAL A 576 -4.08 20.53 -12.85
CA VAL A 576 -4.44 19.73 -11.67
C VAL A 576 -4.69 18.28 -12.10
N PHE A 577 -5.50 18.06 -13.14
CA PHE A 577 -5.72 16.73 -13.71
C PHE A 577 -4.43 16.10 -14.22
N THR A 578 -3.67 16.81 -15.07
CA THR A 578 -2.45 16.22 -15.63
C THR A 578 -1.37 15.97 -14.57
N LYS A 579 -1.23 16.81 -13.55
CA LYS A 579 -0.32 16.54 -12.41
C LYS A 579 -0.76 15.31 -11.62
N ALA A 580 -2.07 15.17 -11.35
CA ALA A 580 -2.60 13.98 -10.69
C ALA A 580 -2.37 12.73 -11.55
N LEU A 581 -2.60 12.81 -12.86
CA LEU A 581 -2.33 11.72 -13.80
C LEU A 581 -0.86 11.29 -13.78
N ILE A 582 0.06 12.26 -13.86
CA ILE A 582 1.51 12.00 -13.77
C ILE A 582 1.88 11.37 -12.42
N SER A 583 1.44 11.97 -11.31
CA SER A 583 1.69 11.47 -9.94
C SER A 583 1.15 10.05 -9.74
N GLY A 584 -0.02 9.75 -10.32
CA GLY A 584 -0.61 8.41 -10.31
C GLY A 584 0.28 7.42 -11.06
N LEU A 585 0.64 7.74 -12.30
CA LEU A 585 1.53 6.94 -13.16
C LEU A 585 2.94 6.76 -12.58
N GLU A 586 3.45 7.72 -11.82
CA GLU A 586 4.73 7.64 -11.07
C GLU A 586 4.66 6.65 -9.89
N GLY A 587 3.47 6.15 -9.56
CA GLY A 587 3.28 5.06 -8.60
C GLY A 587 2.29 5.34 -7.48
N LYS A 588 1.76 6.56 -7.33
CA LYS A 588 0.79 6.83 -6.27
C LYS A 588 -0.58 6.21 -6.51
N ALA A 589 -0.84 5.75 -7.74
CA ALA A 589 -2.05 5.04 -8.10
C ALA A 589 -1.93 3.51 -7.95
N ASP A 590 -0.82 2.98 -7.46
CA ASP A 590 -0.67 1.57 -7.08
C ASP A 590 -1.26 1.39 -5.67
N LEU A 591 -2.58 1.24 -5.60
CA LEU A 591 -3.34 1.41 -4.35
C LEU A 591 -3.28 0.17 -3.46
N ASN A 592 -2.96 -0.98 -4.03
CA ASN A 592 -2.79 -2.25 -3.35
C ASN A 592 -1.31 -2.66 -3.21
N GLU A 593 -0.39 -1.79 -3.66
CA GLU A 593 1.07 -1.96 -3.62
C GLU A 593 1.57 -3.25 -4.29
N ASP A 594 0.85 -3.74 -5.31
CA ASP A 594 1.21 -4.95 -6.05
C ASP A 594 2.19 -4.70 -7.21
N GLY A 595 2.62 -3.45 -7.40
CA GLY A 595 3.59 -3.06 -8.43
C GLY A 595 2.99 -2.91 -9.83
N ILE A 596 1.67 -3.02 -9.98
CA ILE A 596 0.94 -2.78 -11.22
C ILE A 596 -0.10 -1.69 -10.97
N ILE A 597 -0.13 -0.69 -11.85
CA ILE A 597 -1.18 0.34 -11.85
C ILE A 597 -2.21 -0.05 -12.90
N GLN A 598 -3.38 -0.48 -12.47
CA GLN A 598 -4.51 -0.74 -13.37
C GLN A 598 -5.28 0.55 -13.67
N PHE A 599 -6.02 0.56 -14.79
CA PHE A 599 -6.87 1.69 -15.15
C PHE A 599 -7.84 2.10 -14.03
N ASP A 600 -8.46 1.13 -13.34
CA ASP A 600 -9.37 1.42 -12.23
C ASP A 600 -8.68 2.17 -11.09
N GLU A 601 -7.50 1.72 -10.66
CA GLU A 601 -6.75 2.38 -9.58
C GLU A 601 -6.28 3.77 -10.00
N LEU A 602 -5.75 3.90 -11.22
CA LEU A 602 -5.38 5.20 -11.80
C LEU A 602 -6.57 6.16 -11.82
N SER A 603 -7.73 5.69 -12.24
CA SER A 603 -8.93 6.52 -12.36
C SER A 603 -9.45 6.97 -10.99
N ILE A 604 -9.42 6.10 -9.99
CA ILE A 604 -9.80 6.40 -8.60
C ILE A 604 -8.82 7.39 -7.98
N TYR A 605 -7.51 7.14 -8.11
CA TYR A 605 -6.47 8.02 -7.60
C TYR A 605 -6.59 9.42 -8.20
N VAL A 606 -6.65 9.53 -9.53
CA VAL A 606 -6.75 10.82 -10.23
C VAL A 606 -8.03 11.56 -9.83
N ARG A 607 -9.16 10.86 -9.72
CA ARG A 607 -10.42 11.47 -9.26
C ARG A 607 -10.29 12.06 -7.86
N ASN A 608 -9.73 11.31 -6.91
CA ASN A 608 -9.61 11.74 -5.52
C ASN A 608 -8.62 12.89 -5.37
N GLU A 609 -7.47 12.81 -6.05
CA GLU A 609 -6.44 13.86 -6.02
C GLU A 609 -6.98 15.17 -6.61
N VAL A 610 -7.67 15.10 -7.76
CA VAL A 610 -8.28 16.30 -8.39
C VAL A 610 -9.39 16.88 -7.52
N ALA A 611 -10.26 16.05 -6.96
CA ALA A 611 -11.33 16.51 -6.07
C ALA A 611 -10.77 17.19 -4.81
N GLY A 612 -9.75 16.59 -4.20
CA GLY A 612 -9.07 17.14 -3.02
C GLY A 612 -8.37 18.47 -3.32
N GLU A 613 -7.67 18.58 -4.45
CA GLU A 613 -6.99 19.81 -4.84
C GLU A 613 -7.97 20.92 -5.24
N ALA A 614 -9.04 20.59 -5.98
CA ALA A 614 -10.08 21.54 -6.33
C ALA A 614 -10.83 22.08 -5.10
N ALA A 615 -11.07 21.21 -4.10
CA ALA A 615 -11.71 21.60 -2.84
C ALA A 615 -10.89 22.64 -2.05
N LYS A 616 -9.55 22.58 -2.09
CA LYS A 616 -8.67 23.61 -1.48
C LYS A 616 -8.91 25.02 -2.04
N HIS A 617 -9.44 25.10 -3.25
CA HIS A 617 -9.78 26.35 -3.93
C HIS A 617 -11.28 26.66 -3.92
N ASN A 618 -12.08 25.95 -3.11
CA ASN A 618 -13.54 26.05 -3.04
C ASN A 618 -14.24 25.76 -4.37
N ILE A 619 -13.71 24.80 -5.14
CA ILE A 619 -14.33 24.43 -6.40
C ILE A 619 -14.62 22.93 -6.46
N ASN A 620 -15.78 22.60 -6.99
CA ASN A 620 -16.20 21.23 -7.24
C ASN A 620 -15.78 20.82 -8.66
N GLN A 621 -14.66 20.12 -8.77
CA GLN A 621 -14.22 19.48 -10.02
C GLN A 621 -14.28 17.97 -9.87
N GLN A 622 -14.99 17.31 -10.79
CA GLN A 622 -15.11 15.85 -10.81
C GLN A 622 -14.52 15.27 -12.08
N VAL A 623 -13.56 14.37 -11.88
CA VAL A 623 -12.99 13.53 -12.94
C VAL A 623 -13.95 12.41 -13.26
N ASN A 624 -14.22 12.22 -14.56
CA ASN A 624 -15.00 11.09 -15.03
C ASN A 624 -14.11 10.10 -15.76
N TYR A 625 -14.52 8.84 -15.69
CA TYR A 625 -13.85 7.78 -16.41
C TYR A 625 -14.88 6.75 -16.86
N ALA A 626 -14.52 5.96 -17.86
CA ALA A 626 -15.33 4.85 -18.33
C ALA A 626 -14.45 3.75 -18.95
N THR A 627 -14.91 2.51 -18.84
CA THR A 627 -14.55 1.44 -19.78
C THR A 627 -15.69 1.31 -20.79
N LEU A 628 -15.37 1.28 -22.08
CA LEU A 628 -16.39 1.06 -23.12
C LEU A 628 -16.52 -0.44 -23.39
N ASP A 629 -17.42 -1.09 -22.68
CA ASP A 629 -17.56 -2.56 -22.68
C ASP A 629 -17.93 -3.16 -24.04
N ASP A 630 -18.50 -2.36 -24.95
CA ASP A 630 -18.77 -2.76 -26.34
C ASP A 630 -17.48 -3.19 -27.09
N TYR A 631 -16.31 -2.78 -26.59
CA TYR A 631 -15.00 -3.15 -27.12
C TYR A 631 -14.28 -4.22 -26.28
N GLY A 632 -14.88 -4.67 -25.18
CA GLY A 632 -14.29 -5.58 -24.19
C GLY A 632 -14.06 -4.94 -22.82
N GLY A 633 -14.04 -5.77 -21.78
CA GLY A 633 -13.93 -5.33 -20.39
C GLY A 633 -12.50 -5.17 -19.85
N GLY A 634 -11.48 -5.33 -20.70
CA GLY A 634 -10.07 -5.30 -20.30
C GLY A 634 -9.65 -3.97 -19.67
N LYS A 635 -8.44 -3.93 -19.12
CA LYS A 635 -7.89 -2.74 -18.47
C LYS A 635 -6.47 -2.48 -18.97
N VAL A 636 -6.21 -1.22 -19.34
CA VAL A 636 -4.83 -0.75 -19.54
C VAL A 636 -4.07 -0.86 -18.22
N LEU A 637 -2.82 -1.32 -18.28
CA LEU A 637 -1.95 -1.52 -17.13
C LEU A 637 -0.63 -0.76 -17.30
N PHE A 638 -0.02 -0.35 -16.20
CA PHE A 638 1.34 0.18 -16.16
C PHE A 638 2.15 -0.57 -15.10
N LEU A 639 3.31 -1.11 -15.49
CA LEU A 639 4.14 -1.91 -14.60
C LEU A 639 5.15 -0.98 -13.91
N ARG A 640 5.22 -1.04 -12.58
CA ARG A 640 6.23 -0.29 -11.82
C ARG A 640 7.56 -1.04 -11.83
N GLY A 641 8.63 -0.26 -11.85
CA GLY A 641 9.97 -0.78 -11.60
C GLY A 641 10.77 -1.26 -12.80
N SER A 642 10.32 -1.08 -14.07
CA SER A 642 11.05 -1.45 -15.30
C SER A 642 12.32 -0.61 -15.54
N ARG A 643 13.19 -0.53 -14.54
CA ARG A 643 14.53 0.05 -14.65
C ARG A 643 15.43 -0.98 -15.32
N LYS A 644 15.84 -0.67 -16.55
CA LYS A 644 17.09 -1.18 -17.12
C LYS A 644 18.27 -0.40 -16.56
#